data_AF-A0AAE0SV34-F1
#
_entry.id   AF-A0AAE0SV34-F1
#
_cell.length_a   1.000
_cell.length_b   1.000
_cell.length_c   1.000
_cell.angle_alpha   90.00
_cell.angle_beta   90.00
_cell.angle_gamma   90.00
#
_symmetry.space_group_name_H-M   'P 1'
#
loop_
_entity.id
_entity.type
_entity.pdbx_description
1 polymer ?
#
loop_
_entity_poly.entity_id
_entity_poly.type
_entity_poly.pdbx_seq_one_letter_code
_entity_poly.pdbx_strand_id
1 'polypeptide(L)'
;MQSALQTGNHIIVGKEYLAGELPQVLQYRSIWLGNCLKHYRIGVSGWGPSQALQYDYLDGDCFKYLKKEYLDGNCFKYLQYEYLEGDCFKYSQYEYLEKDCFKYSQHEYLEEDCFKYSQYEYLERNCFKYSQYKYLERECFKYSQYEYLERDCFKYSQYEYLERDCFKYSQYEYLERNCFKYSQYEYLDGNCFKYLKKEYLDGNCFKPLALSETLYDEAEDQPSERTKTYPFSELVSCVGWTTPEELYSGADDHLILKWNLVSNETTTLVKLPDDVFPTDMHWFPKATSGGGRKAGSDLFVLTSTDGKFHIIGKSGRVEKSVEAHKGAVLAGRWSYDGSALVTAGEDGQVKIWSRNGMLRSTLTQNSIAVYGVAWGPDSDQVLFTNGKQLVIKSLQVNAKPTMWKAHEGIILVVEWNPVNNFLLSGGEDCKYKVWDTYSRLMYSSSAHDYPITSLAWTPDGELFAVGSFNTLRLCDKAGWSYALEKPNTGSIFKLSWSSDGTQVGGACGNGQVLIGNVIERRIEWMNFEATVVASKQIRVRNVINEATEKLDFKDRVVKASLSFNHLVVATASQCYIYSTKNWNTPMIFDLKEGNVTLVKQAEKHFLLVDGAGVYVYSYDGRHVCSPKYQGLLADILNDQTVSLSNDAVALRDKADEKAIYIFDATSGKQLGDGKPVPHKLEVMEIALDQCGNPADRKLAIIDKNRDLYLTTVRTFGAERKTVKLGTMIMSLAWNDSTNMLAALADGKFTVWYYPSAVYVDKDLQLKTVFEKEASEYGKNPQILQFVGNHVMIRRADGSIVSTSISPYPAILHGYVQGARWDDAVRLCRFVKDEVLWSCLAAMSAYAKELNTAEIAYAAILEVDKVQFINNIKDIPVKEARNAEMALLCGNPLDAEAILLTAGLIFRAIMLNIQLYNWDRALELAVKHKTHVDTVLGYRKKHLEKFEKKETNKRFLQYQEGIEIDWEKIEAKISMEYQKERERPERPVASSAGGRTTVKT
;
A
#
# COMPACT_ATOMS: atom_id res chain seq x y z
N MET A 1 -27.17 44.06 6.65
CA MET A 1 -28.43 44.63 7.14
C MET A 1 -28.75 43.86 8.42
N GLN A 2 -28.82 44.45 9.63
CA GLN A 2 -29.80 45.45 10.10
C GLN A 2 -31.24 44.96 9.89
N SER A 3 -32.14 44.89 10.87
CA SER A 3 -32.06 45.13 12.34
C SER A 3 -33.21 44.32 12.98
N ALA A 4 -33.01 43.54 14.05
CA ALA A 4 -33.01 43.95 15.47
C ALA A 4 -34.32 44.62 15.97
N LEU A 5 -34.79 44.17 17.15
CA LEU A 5 -35.86 44.74 18.00
C LEU A 5 -37.31 44.59 17.48
N GLN A 6 -38.37 44.56 18.30
CA GLN A 6 -38.63 43.95 19.64
C GLN A 6 -40.15 44.11 19.95
N THR A 7 -40.73 43.29 20.83
CA THR A 7 -41.93 43.56 21.69
C THR A 7 -43.17 44.29 21.14
N GLY A 8 -44.38 43.72 21.30
CA GLY A 8 -45.61 44.53 21.16
C GLY A 8 -46.98 43.83 21.17
N ASN A 9 -47.53 43.58 22.36
CA ASN A 9 -48.95 43.52 22.75
C ASN A 9 -50.09 43.34 21.70
N HIS A 10 -50.79 42.20 21.84
CA HIS A 10 -52.24 42.07 22.10
C HIS A 10 -53.34 42.69 21.18
N ILE A 11 -54.24 41.79 20.74
CA ILE A 11 -55.72 41.83 20.88
C ILE A 11 -56.53 42.87 20.07
N ILE A 12 -57.39 42.35 19.17
CA ILE A 12 -58.82 42.67 18.89
C ILE A 12 -59.36 41.43 18.12
N VAL A 13 -60.45 40.69 18.39
CA VAL A 13 -61.69 40.74 19.22
C VAL A 13 -62.99 40.93 18.41
N GLY A 14 -63.78 39.85 18.33
CA GLY A 14 -65.22 39.87 18.05
C GLY A 14 -65.76 38.60 17.32
N LYS A 15 -66.95 38.05 17.65
CA LYS A 15 -67.78 38.18 18.87
C LYS A 15 -68.95 37.14 18.88
N GLU A 16 -69.15 36.42 20.00
CA GLU A 16 -70.44 35.87 20.54
C GLU A 16 -71.30 34.91 19.64
N TYR A 17 -72.36 34.19 20.03
CA TYR A 17 -73.03 33.70 21.28
C TYR A 17 -73.91 32.44 20.89
N LEU A 18 -74.71 31.69 21.68
CA LEU A 18 -75.20 31.63 23.08
C LEU A 18 -75.75 30.18 23.38
N ALA A 19 -75.97 29.82 24.66
CA ALA A 19 -76.79 28.68 25.20
C ALA A 19 -76.37 27.21 24.88
N GLY A 20 -76.58 26.20 25.75
CA GLY A 20 -77.04 26.20 27.16
C GLY A 20 -77.24 24.78 27.78
N GLU A 21 -77.11 24.68 29.11
CA GLU A 21 -77.57 23.61 30.04
C GLU A 21 -76.88 22.20 30.09
N LEU A 22 -77.22 21.44 31.14
CA LEU A 22 -76.67 20.16 31.68
C LEU A 22 -77.89 19.25 32.07
N PRO A 23 -77.79 17.91 32.27
CA PRO A 23 -76.79 17.22 33.11
C PRO A 23 -76.35 15.79 32.66
N GLN A 24 -75.54 15.12 33.51
CA GLN A 24 -75.10 13.73 33.36
C GLN A 24 -76.11 12.70 33.93
N VAL A 25 -75.96 11.43 33.51
CA VAL A 25 -76.18 10.27 34.40
C VAL A 25 -74.99 9.30 34.28
N LEU A 26 -74.16 9.24 35.33
CA LEU A 26 -73.11 8.23 35.51
C LEU A 26 -73.34 7.52 36.86
N GLN A 27 -73.58 6.21 36.83
CA GLN A 27 -73.64 5.43 38.07
C GLN A 27 -72.25 4.94 38.47
N TYR A 28 -71.77 5.44 39.61
CA TYR A 28 -70.62 4.87 40.31
C TYR A 28 -71.11 3.83 41.33
N ARG A 29 -70.42 2.69 41.42
CA ARG A 29 -70.48 1.80 42.58
C ARG A 29 -69.10 1.68 43.19
N SER A 30 -69.01 1.92 44.49
CA SER A 30 -67.79 1.75 45.28
C SER A 30 -67.80 0.38 45.96
N ILE A 31 -66.67 -0.32 45.93
CA ILE A 31 -66.41 -1.53 46.72
C ILE A 31 -65.10 -1.29 47.47
N TRP A 32 -65.07 -1.58 48.76
CA TRP A 32 -63.87 -1.41 49.60
C TRP A 32 -62.97 -2.65 49.51
N LEU A 33 -61.67 -2.42 49.34
CA LEU A 33 -60.58 -3.40 49.41
C LEU A 33 -59.38 -2.72 50.09
N GLY A 34 -59.27 -2.85 51.41
CA GLY A 34 -58.27 -2.13 52.20
C GLY A 34 -58.45 -0.61 52.19
N ASN A 35 -57.41 0.13 52.59
CA ASN A 35 -57.47 1.57 52.85
C ASN A 35 -57.45 2.48 51.61
N CYS A 36 -57.66 1.93 50.40
CA CYS A 36 -57.58 2.68 49.13
C CYS A 36 -58.88 2.61 48.31
N LEU A 37 -59.50 3.77 48.07
CA LEU A 37 -60.69 3.88 47.23
C LEU A 37 -60.28 3.98 45.74
N LYS A 38 -60.49 2.91 44.96
CA LYS A 38 -60.25 2.91 43.49
C LYS A 38 -61.56 2.88 42.72
N HIS A 39 -61.70 3.77 41.73
CA HIS A 39 -62.85 3.81 40.81
C HIS A 39 -62.62 2.92 39.59
N TYR A 40 -63.59 2.09 39.24
CA TYR A 40 -63.59 1.26 38.03
C TYR A 40 -64.59 1.79 37.00
N ARG A 41 -64.22 1.72 35.71
CA ARG A 41 -65.05 2.15 34.58
C ARG A 41 -65.33 0.95 33.67
N ILE A 42 -66.52 0.36 33.78
CA ILE A 42 -66.99 -0.69 32.87
C ILE A 42 -67.77 -0.03 31.74
N GLY A 43 -67.19 -0.03 30.53
CA GLY A 43 -67.89 0.34 29.30
C GLY A 43 -68.23 -0.91 28.49
N VAL A 44 -69.52 -1.11 28.19
CA VAL A 44 -69.94 -2.14 27.21
C VAL A 44 -69.60 -1.61 25.81
N SER A 45 -68.95 -2.44 25.00
CA SER A 45 -68.25 -2.00 23.78
C SER A 45 -69.12 -1.99 22.53
N GLY A 46 -68.73 -1.14 21.57
CA GLY A 46 -69.24 -1.14 20.20
C GLY A 46 -68.08 -1.05 19.21
N TRP A 47 -67.68 -2.21 18.67
CA TRP A 47 -66.87 -2.41 17.45
C TRP A 47 -65.55 -1.61 17.30
N GLY A 48 -64.45 -2.26 17.68
CA GLY A 48 -63.05 -1.87 17.39
C GLY A 48 -62.10 -3.01 17.80
N PRO A 49 -60.86 -3.10 17.27
CA PRO A 49 -59.95 -4.20 17.57
C PRO A 49 -59.61 -4.27 19.06
N SER A 50 -59.61 -5.49 19.61
CA SER A 50 -59.65 -5.74 21.05
C SER A 50 -58.36 -5.37 21.79
N GLN A 51 -58.49 -4.54 22.83
CA GLN A 51 -57.47 -4.41 23.87
C GLN A 51 -57.35 -5.74 24.63
N ALA A 52 -56.20 -6.41 24.53
CA ALA A 52 -55.86 -7.55 25.36
C ALA A 52 -55.29 -7.03 26.69
N LEU A 53 -55.98 -7.35 27.79
CA LEU A 53 -55.56 -7.06 29.16
C LEU A 53 -55.26 -8.40 29.84
N GLN A 54 -54.05 -8.55 30.38
CA GLN A 54 -53.65 -9.73 31.15
C GLN A 54 -53.17 -9.29 32.54
N TYR A 55 -53.60 -10.04 33.54
CA TYR A 55 -53.30 -9.83 34.95
C TYR A 55 -52.83 -11.16 35.53
N ASP A 56 -51.60 -11.19 36.03
CA ASP A 56 -51.08 -12.32 36.80
C ASP A 56 -50.87 -11.84 38.24
N TYR A 57 -51.44 -12.57 39.20
CA TYR A 57 -51.27 -12.31 40.63
C TYR A 57 -50.10 -13.13 41.17
N LEU A 58 -49.29 -12.49 42.03
CA LEU A 58 -48.28 -13.14 42.86
C LEU A 58 -48.68 -12.90 44.32
N ASP A 59 -48.36 -13.83 45.22
CA ASP A 59 -48.79 -13.75 46.62
C ASP A 59 -48.11 -12.58 47.36
N GLY A 60 -48.93 -11.72 48.00
CA GLY A 60 -48.48 -10.61 48.86
C GLY A 60 -48.41 -9.25 48.16
N ASP A 61 -49.55 -8.54 48.10
CA ASP A 61 -49.80 -7.13 47.69
C ASP A 61 -49.20 -6.61 46.36
N CYS A 62 -48.32 -7.35 45.71
CA CYS A 62 -47.68 -7.00 44.44
C CYS A 62 -48.46 -7.56 43.25
N PHE A 63 -48.86 -6.70 42.32
CA PHE A 63 -49.54 -7.11 41.09
C PHE A 63 -48.75 -6.70 39.85
N LYS A 64 -48.85 -7.52 38.80
CA LYS A 64 -48.23 -7.28 37.49
C LYS A 64 -49.31 -6.99 36.46
N TYR A 65 -49.25 -5.81 35.84
CA TYR A 65 -50.25 -5.33 34.89
C TYR A 65 -49.62 -5.10 33.52
N LEU A 66 -50.13 -5.79 32.49
CA LEU A 66 -49.69 -5.64 31.11
C LEU A 66 -50.79 -5.01 30.24
N LYS A 67 -50.44 -3.94 29.52
CA LYS A 67 -51.29 -3.27 28.53
C LYS A 67 -50.60 -3.24 27.17
N LYS A 68 -51.25 -3.75 26.13
CA LYS A 68 -50.79 -3.61 24.74
C LYS A 68 -51.68 -2.63 23.97
N GLU A 69 -51.06 -1.69 23.28
CA GLU A 69 -51.70 -0.77 22.34
C GLU A 69 -51.09 -0.96 20.95
N TYR A 70 -51.94 -0.97 19.92
CA TYR A 70 -51.51 -0.96 18.53
C TYR A 70 -51.52 0.48 18.01
N LEU A 71 -50.48 0.84 17.27
CA LEU A 71 -50.40 2.07 16.49
C LEU A 71 -50.53 1.67 15.00
N ASP A 72 -50.82 2.63 14.10
CA ASP A 72 -51.05 2.28 12.70
C ASP A 72 -49.82 1.60 12.06
N GLY A 73 -50.07 0.48 11.36
CA GLY A 73 -49.04 -0.37 10.76
C GLY A 73 -48.61 -1.54 11.65
N ASN A 74 -47.34 -1.95 11.53
CA ASN A 74 -46.76 -3.04 12.34
C ASN A 74 -46.25 -2.58 13.72
N CYS A 75 -46.41 -1.30 14.06
CA CYS A 75 -45.90 -0.70 15.28
C CYS A 75 -46.85 -0.95 16.46
N PHE A 76 -46.30 -1.37 17.60
CA PHE A 76 -47.07 -1.59 18.83
C PHE A 76 -46.30 -1.09 20.04
N LYS A 77 -47.07 -0.77 21.08
CA LYS A 77 -46.61 -0.27 22.37
C LYS A 77 -47.05 -1.23 23.48
N TYR A 78 -46.12 -1.67 24.30
CA TYR A 78 -46.40 -2.38 25.54
C TYR A 78 -46.12 -1.44 26.72
N LEU A 79 -46.99 -1.45 27.73
CA LEU A 79 -46.66 -1.00 29.08
C LEU A 79 -46.84 -2.16 30.07
N GLN A 80 -45.91 -2.28 31.00
CA GLN A 80 -45.84 -3.26 32.08
C GLN A 80 -45.64 -2.49 33.38
N TYR A 81 -46.58 -2.60 34.32
CA TYR A 81 -46.45 -2.03 35.66
C TYR A 81 -46.22 -3.16 36.67
N GLU A 82 -45.30 -2.93 37.60
CA GLU A 82 -44.93 -3.83 38.69
C GLU A 82 -44.88 -3.01 39.98
N TYR A 83 -45.67 -3.40 40.96
CA TYR A 83 -45.65 -2.79 42.29
C TYR A 83 -44.50 -3.40 43.11
N LEU A 84 -43.87 -2.60 43.98
CA LEU A 84 -42.83 -3.03 44.92
C LEU A 84 -43.32 -2.78 46.36
N GLU A 85 -42.61 -3.27 47.37
CA GLU A 85 -42.99 -3.02 48.77
C GLU A 85 -42.96 -1.50 49.08
N GLY A 86 -43.96 -1.03 49.85
CA GLY A 86 -44.12 0.40 50.22
C GLY A 86 -44.90 1.22 49.18
N ASP A 87 -44.55 2.50 49.05
CA ASP A 87 -45.08 3.41 47.99
C ASP A 87 -44.26 3.33 46.68
N CYS A 88 -43.26 2.45 46.62
CA CYS A 88 -42.40 2.27 45.45
C CYS A 88 -43.13 1.58 44.30
N PHE A 89 -43.07 2.15 43.09
CA PHE A 89 -43.65 1.52 41.90
C PHE A 89 -42.75 1.64 40.68
N LYS A 90 -42.84 0.62 39.82
CA LYS A 90 -42.02 0.46 38.63
C LYS A 90 -42.89 0.30 37.40
N TYR A 91 -42.54 0.96 36.31
CA TYR A 91 -43.17 0.69 35.01
C TYR A 91 -42.17 0.67 33.87
N SER A 92 -42.43 -0.21 32.92
CA SER A 92 -41.57 -0.53 31.79
C SER A 92 -42.39 -0.43 30.50
N GLN A 93 -41.86 0.24 29.50
CA GLN A 93 -42.55 0.56 28.25
C GLN A 93 -41.67 0.17 27.07
N TYR A 94 -42.24 -0.54 26.10
CA TYR A 94 -41.56 -0.97 24.86
C TYR A 94 -42.32 -0.40 23.66
N GLU A 95 -41.60 0.16 22.70
CA GLU A 95 -42.11 0.76 21.45
C GLU A 95 -41.26 0.27 20.28
N TYR A 96 -41.91 -0.23 19.22
CA TYR A 96 -41.24 -0.60 17.96
C TYR A 96 -41.42 0.54 16.94
N LEU A 97 -40.32 0.94 16.28
CA LEU A 97 -40.20 2.19 15.52
C LEU A 97 -39.79 1.95 14.05
N GLU A 98 -40.32 0.87 13.45
CA GLU A 98 -39.92 0.26 12.17
C GLU A 98 -38.53 -0.42 12.13
N LYS A 99 -38.36 -1.34 11.17
CA LYS A 99 -37.08 -1.91 10.67
C LYS A 99 -36.03 -2.17 11.76
N ASP A 100 -36.35 -3.13 12.62
CA ASP A 100 -35.50 -3.63 13.71
C ASP A 100 -35.11 -2.61 14.80
N CYS A 101 -35.48 -1.33 14.66
CA CYS A 101 -35.34 -0.32 15.69
C CYS A 101 -36.45 -0.46 16.74
N PHE A 102 -36.03 -0.57 18.01
CA PHE A 102 -36.93 -0.58 19.16
C PHE A 102 -36.42 0.35 20.26
N LYS A 103 -37.37 0.84 21.05
CA LYS A 103 -37.16 1.70 22.20
C LYS A 103 -37.74 1.04 23.44
N TYR A 104 -36.96 1.00 24.51
CA TYR A 104 -37.35 0.49 25.81
C TYR A 104 -37.09 1.56 26.86
N SER A 105 -38.09 1.87 27.68
CA SER A 105 -38.00 2.90 28.72
C SER A 105 -38.63 2.42 30.02
N GLN A 106 -37.85 2.45 31.10
CA GLN A 106 -38.22 2.01 32.44
C GLN A 106 -38.16 3.20 33.41
N HIS A 107 -39.19 3.35 34.23
CA HIS A 107 -39.25 4.27 35.35
C HIS A 107 -39.41 3.47 36.64
N GLU A 108 -38.72 3.90 37.69
CA GLU A 108 -38.66 3.25 38.99
C GLU A 108 -38.69 4.36 40.05
N TYR A 109 -39.84 4.51 40.71
CA TYR A 109 -40.05 5.48 41.78
C TYR A 109 -39.69 4.84 43.11
N LEU A 110 -38.94 5.59 43.91
CA LEU A 110 -38.40 5.21 45.22
C LEU A 110 -38.99 6.15 46.28
N GLU A 111 -38.66 5.91 47.55
CA GLU A 111 -39.09 6.76 48.67
C GLU A 111 -38.50 8.19 48.58
N GLU A 112 -39.16 9.14 49.25
CA GLU A 112 -38.74 10.55 49.42
C GLU A 112 -38.24 11.26 48.13
N ASP A 113 -39.18 11.48 47.19
CA ASP A 113 -38.99 12.18 45.90
C ASP A 113 -37.92 11.59 44.95
N CYS A 114 -37.32 10.44 45.30
CA CYS A 114 -36.31 9.81 44.48
C CYS A 114 -36.93 9.01 43.32
N PHE A 115 -36.44 9.21 42.11
CA PHE A 115 -36.83 8.40 40.95
C PHE A 115 -35.64 8.07 40.06
N LYS A 116 -35.76 6.96 39.33
CA LYS A 116 -34.79 6.47 38.37
C LYS A 116 -35.49 6.18 37.05
N TYR A 117 -35.05 6.86 36.00
CA TYR A 117 -35.47 6.65 34.62
C TYR A 117 -34.31 6.01 33.83
N SER A 118 -34.61 5.02 32.99
CA SER A 118 -33.62 4.28 32.19
C SER A 118 -34.21 3.95 30.82
N GLN A 119 -33.49 4.31 29.76
CA GLN A 119 -33.94 4.28 28.37
C GLN A 119 -32.88 3.61 27.49
N TYR A 120 -33.25 2.57 26.77
CA TYR A 120 -32.47 1.91 25.74
C TYR A 120 -33.12 2.12 24.37
N GLU A 121 -32.34 2.52 23.38
CA GLU A 121 -32.76 2.69 21.98
C GLU A 121 -31.78 1.93 21.08
N TYR A 122 -32.29 0.98 20.30
CA TYR A 122 -31.52 0.29 19.28
C TYR A 122 -31.67 1.04 17.95
N LEU A 123 -30.54 1.30 17.30
CA LEU A 123 -30.42 2.06 16.06
C LEU A 123 -29.92 1.13 14.95
N GLU A 124 -29.96 1.59 13.69
CA GLU A 124 -29.46 0.77 12.57
C GLU A 124 -28.00 0.29 12.80
N ARG A 125 -27.68 -0.91 12.31
CA ARG A 125 -26.31 -1.48 12.22
C ARG A 125 -25.57 -1.66 13.56
N ASN A 126 -26.21 -2.28 14.54
CA ASN A 126 -25.65 -2.58 15.87
C ASN A 126 -25.33 -1.37 16.76
N CYS A 127 -25.60 -0.14 16.31
CA CYS A 127 -25.52 1.03 17.17
C CYS A 127 -26.63 0.99 18.23
N PHE A 128 -26.33 1.36 19.46
CA PHE A 128 -27.34 1.49 20.52
C PHE A 128 -27.03 2.66 21.44
N LYS A 129 -28.09 3.21 22.02
CA LYS A 129 -28.05 4.32 22.97
C LYS A 129 -28.72 3.92 24.26
N TYR A 130 -27.98 3.97 25.35
CA TYR A 130 -28.49 3.88 26.71
C TYR A 130 -28.43 5.25 27.38
N SER A 131 -29.45 5.57 28.18
CA SER A 131 -29.55 6.81 28.96
C SER A 131 -30.23 6.52 30.28
N GLN A 132 -29.67 7.01 31.38
CA GLN A 132 -30.18 6.82 32.73
C GLN A 132 -30.13 8.13 33.51
N TYR A 133 -31.25 8.52 34.07
CA TYR A 133 -31.37 9.62 35.04
C TYR A 133 -31.71 9.02 36.40
N LYS A 134 -31.03 9.45 37.46
CA LYS A 134 -31.39 9.14 38.85
C LYS A 134 -31.41 10.42 39.67
N TYR A 135 -32.53 10.68 40.34
CA TYR A 135 -32.61 11.62 41.45
C TYR A 135 -32.11 10.95 42.72
N LEU A 136 -31.34 11.68 43.54
CA LEU A 136 -30.66 11.11 44.71
C LEU A 136 -31.18 11.67 46.04
N GLU A 137 -31.37 12.98 46.15
CA GLU A 137 -31.93 13.67 47.31
C GLU A 137 -32.12 15.16 46.96
N ARG A 138 -33.32 15.71 47.18
CA ARG A 138 -33.77 17.13 47.14
C ARG A 138 -33.34 18.08 46.00
N GLU A 139 -32.06 18.15 45.64
CA GLU A 139 -31.52 18.91 44.48
C GLU A 139 -30.45 18.12 43.70
N CYS A 140 -29.91 17.03 44.27
CA CYS A 140 -28.85 16.22 43.68
C CYS A 140 -29.40 15.22 42.64
N PHE A 141 -28.93 15.33 41.40
CA PHE A 141 -29.28 14.41 40.31
C PHE A 141 -28.06 13.90 39.54
N LYS A 142 -28.21 12.74 38.90
CA LYS A 142 -27.18 12.08 38.11
C LYS A 142 -27.75 11.63 36.77
N TYR A 143 -27.18 12.12 35.68
CA TYR A 143 -27.44 11.65 34.32
C TYR A 143 -26.23 10.87 33.79
N SER A 144 -26.45 9.71 33.19
CA SER A 144 -25.45 8.95 32.46
C SER A 144 -25.99 8.50 31.10
N GLN A 145 -25.12 8.53 30.10
CA GLN A 145 -25.42 8.26 28.69
C GLN A 145 -24.30 7.39 28.12
N TYR A 146 -24.65 6.30 27.47
CA TYR A 146 -23.72 5.41 26.78
C TYR A 146 -24.19 5.21 25.35
N GLU A 147 -23.38 5.59 24.37
CA GLU A 147 -23.67 5.48 22.95
C GLU A 147 -22.60 4.60 22.29
N TYR A 148 -23.04 3.53 21.64
CA TYR A 148 -22.21 2.65 20.82
C TYR A 148 -22.37 3.04 19.35
N LEU A 149 -21.25 3.37 18.71
CA LEU A 149 -21.15 3.86 17.33
C LEU A 149 -20.74 2.70 16.41
N GLU A 150 -20.65 2.91 15.09
CA GLU A 150 -20.16 1.84 14.18
C GLU A 150 -18.73 1.40 14.58
N ARG A 151 -18.44 0.09 14.47
CA ARG A 151 -17.19 -0.59 14.90
C ARG A 151 -17.10 -0.68 16.44
N ASP A 152 -15.90 -0.54 17.01
CA ASP A 152 -15.65 -0.65 18.46
C ASP A 152 -15.76 0.70 19.20
N CYS A 153 -16.18 1.77 18.52
CA CYS A 153 -16.24 3.11 19.10
C CYS A 153 -17.42 3.28 20.05
N PHE A 154 -17.16 3.72 21.27
CA PHE A 154 -18.20 4.05 22.25
C PHE A 154 -17.94 5.38 22.94
N LYS A 155 -19.04 6.02 23.37
CA LYS A 155 -19.03 7.31 24.04
C LYS A 155 -19.85 7.22 25.32
N TYR A 156 -19.21 7.44 26.46
CA TYR A 156 -19.84 7.52 27.76
C TYR A 156 -19.79 8.96 28.28
N SER A 157 -20.93 9.52 28.64
CA SER A 157 -21.05 10.87 29.20
C SER A 157 -21.85 10.82 30.51
N GLN A 158 -21.39 11.55 31.52
CA GLN A 158 -21.97 11.54 32.86
C GLN A 158 -21.97 12.96 33.44
N TYR A 159 -23.14 13.42 33.86
CA TYR A 159 -23.34 14.67 34.60
C TYR A 159 -23.85 14.35 36.00
N GLU A 160 -23.21 14.91 37.01
CA GLU A 160 -23.58 14.80 38.42
C GLU A 160 -23.72 16.22 39.00
N TYR A 161 -24.88 16.53 39.57
CA TYR A 161 -25.08 17.74 40.37
C TYR A 161 -24.87 17.37 41.84
N LEU A 162 -24.06 18.19 42.52
CA LEU A 162 -23.71 18.10 43.93
C LEU A 162 -24.31 19.34 44.61
N GLU A 163 -24.53 19.30 45.92
CA GLU A 163 -25.19 20.41 46.63
C GLU A 163 -24.54 21.77 46.34
N ARG A 164 -25.37 22.82 46.22
CA ARG A 164 -24.98 24.24 46.12
C ARG A 164 -24.09 24.53 44.90
N ASP A 165 -24.73 24.53 43.72
CA ASP A 165 -24.19 24.92 42.41
C ASP A 165 -22.94 24.16 41.92
N CYS A 166 -22.46 23.18 42.68
CA CYS A 166 -21.36 22.31 42.33
C CYS A 166 -21.80 21.27 41.31
N PHE A 167 -21.14 21.22 40.15
CA PHE A 167 -21.41 20.18 39.15
C PHE A 167 -20.13 19.52 38.66
N LYS A 168 -20.28 18.25 38.28
CA LYS A 168 -19.23 17.39 37.75
C LYS A 168 -19.69 16.81 36.41
N TYR A 169 -18.97 17.15 35.35
CA TYR A 169 -19.16 16.56 34.04
C TYR A 169 -17.94 15.71 33.66
N SER A 170 -18.19 14.44 33.34
CA SER A 170 -17.19 13.46 32.94
C SER A 170 -17.57 12.88 31.58
N GLN A 171 -16.67 12.93 30.60
CA GLN A 171 -16.85 12.30 29.30
C GLN A 171 -15.65 11.41 28.94
N TYR A 172 -15.95 10.19 28.50
CA TYR A 172 -15.04 9.23 27.92
C TYR A 172 -15.47 8.93 26.48
N GLU A 173 -14.56 9.06 25.53
CA GLU A 173 -14.81 8.85 24.10
C GLU A 173 -13.70 7.92 23.56
N TYR A 174 -14.07 6.70 23.17
CA TYR A 174 -13.16 5.69 22.61
C TYR A 174 -13.16 5.77 21.08
N LEU A 175 -11.98 6.05 20.53
CA LEU A 175 -11.69 6.25 19.12
C LEU A 175 -10.91 5.02 18.59
N GLU A 176 -10.89 4.85 17.27
CA GLU A 176 -10.27 3.67 16.65
C GLU A 176 -8.81 3.44 17.12
N ARG A 177 -8.43 2.16 17.25
CA ARG A 177 -7.07 1.69 17.64
C ARG A 177 -6.65 2.01 19.08
N ASN A 178 -7.52 1.74 20.07
CA ASN A 178 -7.24 1.91 21.50
C ASN A 178 -6.99 3.35 21.98
N CYS A 179 -7.29 4.35 21.17
CA CYS A 179 -7.24 5.75 21.61
C CYS A 179 -8.48 6.07 22.46
N PHE A 180 -8.31 6.66 23.64
CA PHE A 180 -9.43 7.22 24.40
C PHE A 180 -9.16 8.66 24.81
N LYS A 181 -10.22 9.46 24.80
CA LYS A 181 -10.23 10.85 25.22
C LYS A 181 -11.05 10.96 26.51
N TYR A 182 -10.43 11.47 27.57
CA TYR A 182 -11.09 11.79 28.82
C TYR A 182 -11.07 13.29 29.09
N SER A 183 -12.24 13.86 29.34
CA SER A 183 -12.39 15.25 29.77
C SER A 183 -13.31 15.31 30.99
N GLN A 184 -12.79 15.92 32.06
CA GLN A 184 -13.51 16.13 33.31
C GLN A 184 -13.54 17.62 33.64
N TYR A 185 -14.72 18.10 34.02
CA TYR A 185 -14.95 19.46 34.51
C TYR A 185 -15.55 19.34 35.90
N GLU A 186 -14.84 19.84 36.91
CA GLU A 186 -15.35 20.00 38.27
C GLU A 186 -15.48 21.49 38.56
N TYR A 187 -16.71 21.97 38.76
CA TYR A 187 -16.95 23.28 39.36
C TYR A 187 -16.97 23.13 40.87
N LEU A 188 -16.08 23.87 41.55
CA LEU A 188 -15.96 23.92 42.99
C LEU A 188 -16.36 25.33 43.47
N ASP A 189 -17.00 25.40 44.63
CA ASP A 189 -17.55 26.63 45.20
C ASP A 189 -16.54 27.80 45.20
N GLY A 190 -17.03 29.00 44.89
CA GLY A 190 -16.23 30.22 44.79
C GLY A 190 -15.26 30.29 43.60
N ASN A 191 -15.78 30.39 42.36
CA ASN A 191 -15.02 30.62 41.11
C ASN A 191 -13.92 29.58 40.76
N CYS A 192 -13.82 28.46 41.48
CA CYS A 192 -12.73 27.50 41.34
C CYS A 192 -13.03 26.45 40.26
N PHE A 193 -12.74 26.79 39.00
CA PHE A 193 -12.80 25.84 37.89
C PHE A 193 -11.61 24.88 37.89
N LYS A 194 -11.89 23.59 38.11
CA LYS A 194 -10.91 22.51 37.99
C LYS A 194 -11.18 21.71 36.71
N TYR A 195 -10.58 22.17 35.61
CA TYR A 195 -10.57 21.44 34.35
C TYR A 195 -9.46 20.38 34.34
N LEU A 196 -9.84 19.10 34.28
CA LEU A 196 -8.89 17.99 34.20
C LEU A 196 -8.99 17.32 32.82
N LYS A 197 -8.26 17.89 31.85
CA LYS A 197 -8.01 17.23 30.56
C LYS A 197 -6.87 16.23 30.73
N LYS A 198 -7.20 14.93 30.75
CA LYS A 198 -6.18 13.85 30.68
C LYS A 198 -6.33 13.11 29.35
N GLU A 199 -5.64 13.61 28.34
CA GLU A 199 -5.35 12.85 27.12
C GLU A 199 -4.22 11.86 27.43
N TYR A 200 -4.59 10.64 27.85
CA TYR A 200 -3.65 9.52 27.93
C TYR A 200 -3.35 8.98 26.52
N LEU A 201 -2.49 9.68 25.79
CA LEU A 201 -1.69 9.11 24.71
C LEU A 201 -0.48 8.38 25.33
N ASP A 202 -0.71 7.18 25.87
CA ASP A 202 0.37 6.37 26.45
C ASP A 202 0.15 4.85 26.25
N GLY A 203 1.20 4.06 26.44
CA GLY A 203 1.20 2.60 26.30
C GLY A 203 1.52 2.12 24.88
N ASN A 204 0.56 2.21 23.95
CA ASN A 204 0.64 1.58 22.62
C ASN A 204 0.27 2.50 21.44
N CYS A 205 0.08 3.80 21.67
CA CYS A 205 -0.18 4.78 20.60
C CYS A 205 1.14 5.33 20.04
N PHE A 206 1.73 4.62 19.08
CA PHE A 206 2.98 5.03 18.41
C PHE A 206 2.88 6.45 17.83
N LYS A 207 3.89 7.29 18.06
CA LYS A 207 4.04 8.62 17.46
C LYS A 207 5.14 8.63 16.39
N PRO A 208 4.86 8.29 15.13
CA PRO A 208 5.88 8.26 14.07
C PRO A 208 6.35 9.63 13.57
N LEU A 209 5.95 10.73 14.22
CA LEU A 209 6.45 12.08 13.96
C LEU A 209 6.76 12.78 15.28
N ALA A 210 8.04 12.99 15.57
CA ALA A 210 8.50 13.78 16.71
C ALA A 210 8.70 15.23 16.29
N LEU A 211 7.81 16.11 16.74
CA LEU A 211 7.92 17.56 16.54
C LEU A 211 8.84 18.19 17.58
N SER A 212 9.74 19.05 17.12
CA SER A 212 10.39 20.08 17.92
C SER A 212 9.79 21.44 17.55
N GLU A 213 9.12 22.09 18.51
CA GLU A 213 8.90 23.54 18.44
C GLU A 213 10.25 24.26 18.61
N THR A 214 10.36 25.50 18.12
CA THR A 214 11.57 26.33 18.29
C THR A 214 11.71 26.75 19.76
N LEU A 215 12.41 25.93 20.55
CA LEU A 215 12.77 26.20 21.94
C LEU A 215 14.12 26.93 22.02
N TYR A 216 14.10 28.13 22.58
CA TYR A 216 15.28 28.77 23.16
C TYR A 216 15.31 28.48 24.66
N ASP A 217 16.45 27.97 25.13
CA ASP A 217 16.86 27.80 26.53
C ASP A 217 15.79 27.37 27.55
N GLU A 218 15.58 26.05 27.68
CA GLU A 218 15.26 25.45 28.97
C GLU A 218 16.52 25.40 29.85
N ALA A 219 16.97 26.59 30.28
CA ALA A 219 17.97 26.72 31.34
C ALA A 219 17.27 26.72 32.71
N GLU A 220 17.66 25.81 33.60
CA GLU A 220 17.17 25.75 34.97
C GLU A 220 17.64 26.98 35.77
N ASP A 221 16.85 28.07 35.82
CA ASP A 221 16.52 28.71 37.10
C ASP A 221 15.36 29.75 37.04
N GLN A 222 14.58 29.78 38.13
CA GLN A 222 13.60 30.79 38.58
C GLN A 222 12.37 31.16 37.71
N PRO A 223 11.15 31.21 38.29
CA PRO A 223 9.96 31.69 37.61
C PRO A 223 9.93 33.22 37.51
N SER A 224 10.11 33.74 36.28
CA SER A 224 9.82 35.12 35.91
C SER A 224 9.08 35.13 34.56
N GLU A 225 8.13 36.05 34.38
CA GLU A 225 7.29 36.14 33.17
C GLU A 225 8.12 36.58 31.95
N ARG A 226 8.76 35.60 31.28
CA ARG A 226 9.46 35.81 30.02
C ARG A 226 8.51 35.53 28.85
N THR A 227 8.15 36.57 28.11
CA THR A 227 7.47 36.45 26.82
C THR A 227 8.32 35.59 25.86
N LYS A 228 7.76 34.49 25.35
CA LYS A 228 8.40 33.70 24.27
C LYS A 228 8.63 34.61 23.06
N THR A 229 9.88 34.95 22.79
CA THR A 229 10.29 35.71 21.60
C THR A 229 10.50 34.76 20.43
N TYR A 230 9.66 34.87 19.41
CA TYR A 230 9.78 34.09 18.17
C TYR A 230 10.81 34.73 17.22
N PRO A 231 11.56 33.95 16.41
CA PRO A 231 12.56 34.49 15.49
C PRO A 231 12.01 35.34 14.34
N PHE A 232 10.73 35.15 14.01
CA PHE A 232 9.96 36.04 13.14
C PHE A 232 8.88 36.76 13.97
N SER A 233 8.54 37.97 13.55
CA SER A 233 7.47 38.78 14.14
C SER A 233 6.12 38.61 13.44
N GLU A 234 6.15 38.20 12.17
CA GLU A 234 4.99 37.99 11.30
C GLU A 234 4.95 36.55 10.76
N LEU A 235 3.94 36.21 9.95
CA LEU A 235 3.75 34.84 9.44
C LEU A 235 4.93 34.35 8.58
N VAL A 236 5.23 33.05 8.67
CA VAL A 236 6.19 32.39 7.76
C VAL A 236 5.43 31.84 6.57
N SER A 237 5.72 32.34 5.37
CA SER A 237 5.04 31.93 4.14
C SER A 237 5.72 30.71 3.49
N CYS A 238 7.05 30.62 3.54
CA CYS A 238 7.81 29.64 2.77
C CYS A 238 8.98 29.02 3.56
N VAL A 239 9.30 27.77 3.22
CA VAL A 239 10.36 26.96 3.85
C VAL A 239 11.00 26.01 2.82
N GLY A 240 12.32 25.77 2.93
CA GLY A 240 13.05 24.88 2.03
C GLY A 240 14.41 24.43 2.56
N TRP A 241 14.71 23.14 2.42
CA TRP A 241 15.98 22.52 2.84
C TRP A 241 17.03 22.54 1.72
N THR A 242 18.31 22.71 2.08
CA THR A 242 19.44 22.44 1.15
C THR A 242 20.20 21.16 1.53
N THR A 243 20.29 20.83 2.81
CA THR A 243 20.81 19.57 3.36
C THR A 243 19.92 19.15 4.53
N PRO A 244 19.99 17.91 5.04
CA PRO A 244 19.31 17.48 6.27
C PRO A 244 19.85 18.10 7.58
N GLU A 245 20.44 19.29 7.50
CA GLU A 245 21.13 20.01 8.56
C GLU A 245 20.92 21.54 8.42
N GLU A 246 20.72 22.03 7.19
CA GLU A 246 20.49 23.44 6.88
C GLU A 246 19.09 23.66 6.27
N LEU A 247 18.22 24.26 7.08
CA LEU A 247 16.87 24.69 6.70
C LEU A 247 16.85 26.20 6.47
N TYR A 248 16.01 26.67 5.54
CA TYR A 248 15.81 28.07 5.23
C TYR A 248 14.32 28.41 5.23
N SER A 249 13.95 29.61 5.66
CA SER A 249 12.56 30.08 5.66
C SER A 249 12.45 31.57 5.37
N GLY A 250 11.34 31.99 4.78
CA GLY A 250 11.02 33.40 4.52
C GLY A 250 9.67 33.77 5.14
N ALA A 251 9.59 34.98 5.69
CA ALA A 251 8.43 35.50 6.39
C ALA A 251 8.04 36.91 5.93
N ASP A 252 6.85 37.35 6.32
CA ASP A 252 6.27 38.63 5.91
C ASP A 252 6.90 39.85 6.63
N ASP A 253 7.79 39.64 7.61
CA ASP A 253 8.68 40.69 8.16
C ASP A 253 9.92 40.97 7.29
N HIS A 254 9.89 40.48 6.03
CA HIS A 254 10.91 40.62 5.00
C HIS A 254 12.24 39.90 5.30
N LEU A 255 12.30 39.05 6.33
CA LEU A 255 13.50 38.28 6.65
C LEU A 255 13.52 36.91 5.97
N ILE A 256 14.71 36.55 5.45
CA ILE A 256 15.05 35.16 5.14
C ILE A 256 16.03 34.69 6.21
N LEU A 257 15.63 33.67 6.99
CA LEU A 257 16.47 33.06 8.01
C LEU A 257 17.06 31.74 7.52
N LYS A 258 18.29 31.46 7.95
CA LYS A 258 18.96 30.16 7.86
C LYS A 258 19.05 29.55 9.26
N TRP A 259 18.63 28.29 9.37
CA TRP A 259 18.66 27.48 10.57
C TRP A 259 19.70 26.37 10.40
N ASN A 260 20.60 26.21 11.38
CA ASN A 260 21.55 25.09 11.44
C ASN A 260 21.12 24.13 12.56
N LEU A 261 20.65 22.93 12.18
CA LEU A 261 20.09 21.96 13.13
C LEU A 261 21.15 21.13 13.87
N VAL A 262 22.43 21.35 13.59
CA VAL A 262 23.55 20.70 14.29
C VAL A 262 24.10 21.59 15.41
N SER A 263 24.15 22.91 15.20
CA SER A 263 24.54 23.89 16.23
C SER A 263 23.35 24.56 16.93
N ASN A 264 22.12 24.34 16.44
CA ASN A 264 20.90 25.06 16.82
C ASN A 264 20.96 26.59 16.59
N GLU A 265 21.86 27.06 15.72
CA GLU A 265 22.03 28.47 15.41
C GLU A 265 21.04 28.93 14.33
N THR A 266 20.40 30.08 14.55
CA THR A 266 19.56 30.77 13.56
C THR A 266 20.23 32.08 13.15
N THR A 267 20.31 32.34 11.85
CA THR A 267 21.06 33.48 11.27
C THR A 267 20.27 34.15 10.16
N THR A 268 20.24 35.49 10.13
CA THR A 268 19.62 36.24 9.03
C THR A 268 20.48 36.12 7.78
N LEU A 269 19.91 35.57 6.71
CA LEU A 269 20.57 35.42 5.42
C LEU A 269 20.41 36.68 4.56
N VAL A 270 19.19 37.21 4.51
CA VAL A 270 18.79 38.36 3.69
C VAL A 270 17.70 39.13 4.46
N LYS A 271 17.76 40.46 4.46
CA LYS A 271 16.54 41.27 4.58
C LYS A 271 16.15 41.73 3.17
N LEU A 272 14.92 41.42 2.77
CA LEU A 272 14.30 41.85 1.52
C LEU A 272 13.87 43.33 1.62
N PRO A 273 13.63 44.01 0.49
CA PRO A 273 12.99 45.33 0.49
C PRO A 273 11.60 45.29 1.17
N ASP A 274 11.21 46.39 1.81
CA ASP A 274 9.96 46.49 2.58
C ASP A 274 8.67 46.46 1.69
N ASP A 275 8.82 46.40 0.36
CA ASP A 275 7.74 46.16 -0.62
C ASP A 275 7.67 44.71 -1.13
N VAL A 276 8.62 43.85 -0.75
CA VAL A 276 8.75 42.47 -1.23
C VAL A 276 8.40 41.49 -0.12
N PHE A 277 7.20 40.90 -0.21
CA PHE A 277 6.76 39.81 0.66
C PHE A 277 6.99 38.46 -0.05
N PRO A 278 7.63 37.47 0.60
CA PRO A 278 7.87 36.15 0.02
C PRO A 278 6.59 35.31 -0.03
N THR A 279 6.38 34.54 -1.09
CA THR A 279 5.19 33.66 -1.24
C THR A 279 5.55 32.18 -1.27
N ASP A 280 6.62 31.79 -1.97
CA ASP A 280 7.08 30.41 -2.10
C ASP A 280 8.60 30.37 -2.28
N MET A 281 9.20 29.23 -1.92
CA MET A 281 10.64 28.98 -2.02
C MET A 281 10.89 27.58 -2.59
N HIS A 282 11.81 27.47 -3.54
CA HIS A 282 12.27 26.17 -4.04
C HIS A 282 13.77 26.17 -4.33
N TRP A 283 14.50 25.27 -3.69
CA TRP A 283 15.93 25.07 -3.96
C TRP A 283 16.16 24.54 -5.38
N PHE A 284 17.32 24.87 -5.96
CA PHE A 284 17.75 24.28 -7.22
C PHE A 284 18.04 22.78 -7.00
N PRO A 285 17.44 21.87 -7.78
CA PRO A 285 17.60 20.45 -7.54
C PRO A 285 19.05 20.03 -7.75
N LYS A 286 19.60 19.36 -6.73
CA LYS A 286 20.89 18.68 -6.82
C LYS A 286 20.67 17.45 -7.69
N ALA A 287 20.93 17.57 -8.99
CA ALA A 287 20.94 16.43 -9.90
C ALA A 287 22.11 15.50 -9.54
N THR A 288 21.82 14.48 -8.75
CA THR A 288 22.78 13.54 -8.14
C THR A 288 23.40 12.59 -9.17
N SER A 289 22.67 12.29 -10.24
CA SER A 289 23.16 11.58 -11.42
C SER A 289 24.36 12.29 -12.10
N GLY A 290 25.58 11.96 -11.69
CA GLY A 290 26.78 12.12 -12.54
C GLY A 290 27.93 12.97 -12.01
N GLY A 291 28.47 12.68 -10.82
CA GLY A 291 29.91 12.78 -10.55
C GLY A 291 30.59 14.17 -10.63
N GLY A 292 29.84 15.26 -10.64
CA GLY A 292 30.40 16.61 -10.66
C GLY A 292 29.36 17.67 -10.28
N ARG A 293 29.81 18.72 -9.59
CA ARG A 293 28.98 19.89 -9.27
C ARG A 293 28.51 20.57 -10.56
N LYS A 294 27.28 20.30 -11.02
CA LYS A 294 26.58 21.19 -11.94
C LYS A 294 26.51 22.56 -11.27
N ALA A 295 27.11 23.59 -11.88
CA ALA A 295 27.12 24.93 -11.31
C ALA A 295 25.68 25.40 -11.05
N GLY A 296 25.34 25.78 -9.82
CA GLY A 296 23.97 26.20 -9.45
C GLY A 296 23.30 25.40 -8.31
N SER A 297 23.93 24.34 -7.81
CA SER A 297 23.45 23.55 -6.63
C SER A 297 23.16 24.36 -5.36
N ASP A 298 23.67 25.60 -5.32
CA ASP A 298 23.69 26.48 -4.16
C ASP A 298 22.75 27.68 -4.37
N LEU A 299 21.78 27.56 -5.28
CA LEU A 299 20.76 28.57 -5.58
C LEU A 299 19.37 28.11 -5.11
N PHE A 300 18.50 29.06 -4.79
CA PHE A 300 17.05 28.85 -4.70
C PHE A 300 16.30 29.91 -5.52
N VAL A 301 15.07 29.59 -5.91
CA VAL A 301 14.10 30.60 -6.35
C VAL A 301 13.23 30.99 -5.16
N LEU A 302 12.96 32.27 -5.04
CA LEU A 302 11.96 32.87 -4.16
C LEU A 302 10.93 33.58 -5.05
N THR A 303 9.64 33.36 -4.82
CA THR A 303 8.57 34.11 -5.48
C THR A 303 7.99 35.16 -4.53
N SER A 304 7.39 36.23 -5.08
CA SER A 304 6.95 37.36 -4.27
C SER A 304 5.62 37.98 -4.73
N THR A 305 5.00 38.74 -3.82
CA THR A 305 3.69 39.41 -4.01
C THR A 305 3.72 40.55 -5.03
N ASP A 306 4.89 41.16 -5.24
CA ASP A 306 5.15 42.24 -6.21
C ASP A 306 5.16 41.78 -7.68
N GLY A 307 4.85 40.51 -7.94
CA GLY A 307 4.83 39.90 -9.28
C GLY A 307 6.20 39.48 -9.81
N LYS A 308 7.26 39.50 -8.97
CA LYS A 308 8.60 39.06 -9.35
C LYS A 308 8.92 37.63 -8.88
N PHE A 309 10.01 37.09 -9.42
CA PHE A 309 10.79 36.07 -8.73
C PHE A 309 12.25 36.49 -8.61
N HIS A 310 12.89 36.02 -7.55
CA HIS A 310 14.30 36.25 -7.24
C HIS A 310 15.05 34.92 -7.30
N ILE A 311 16.24 34.93 -7.91
CA ILE A 311 17.19 33.82 -7.80
C ILE A 311 18.24 34.25 -6.79
N ILE A 312 18.37 33.50 -5.70
CA ILE A 312 19.19 33.87 -4.54
C ILE A 312 20.18 32.73 -4.26
N GLY A 313 21.45 33.07 -4.05
CA GLY A 313 22.49 32.12 -3.66
C GLY A 313 22.52 31.82 -2.17
N LYS A 314 23.13 30.70 -1.79
CA LYS A 314 23.31 30.23 -0.41
C LYS A 314 24.02 31.24 0.51
N SER A 315 24.69 32.24 -0.05
CA SER A 315 25.31 33.38 0.65
C SER A 315 24.39 34.60 0.81
N GLY A 316 23.09 34.47 0.54
CA GLY A 316 22.11 35.58 0.56
C GLY A 316 22.17 36.53 -0.64
N ARG A 317 23.12 36.36 -1.56
CA ARG A 317 23.24 37.22 -2.73
C ARG A 317 22.11 36.95 -3.73
N VAL A 318 21.29 37.96 -4.00
CA VAL A 318 20.38 37.96 -5.15
C VAL A 318 21.20 38.01 -6.44
N GLU A 319 21.10 36.99 -7.29
CA GLU A 319 21.73 36.93 -8.61
C GLU A 319 20.83 37.53 -9.70
N LYS A 320 19.52 37.33 -9.58
CA LYS A 320 18.50 37.85 -10.50
C LYS A 320 17.23 38.25 -9.76
N SER A 321 16.56 39.26 -10.31
CA SER A 321 15.18 39.65 -10.04
C SER A 321 14.50 39.77 -11.41
N VAL A 322 13.29 39.22 -11.56
CA VAL A 322 12.58 39.14 -12.86
C VAL A 322 11.10 39.42 -12.64
N GLU A 323 10.57 40.43 -13.33
CA GLU A 323 9.13 40.69 -13.41
C GLU A 323 8.45 39.57 -14.20
N ALA A 324 7.59 38.82 -13.52
CA ALA A 324 7.09 37.54 -13.99
C ALA A 324 5.57 37.54 -14.21
N HIS A 325 4.78 38.12 -13.30
CA HIS A 325 3.31 38.13 -13.34
C HIS A 325 2.73 39.52 -13.03
N LYS A 326 1.43 39.70 -13.30
CA LYS A 326 0.68 40.92 -12.96
C LYS A 326 -0.19 40.70 -11.73
N GLY A 327 0.36 40.97 -10.56
CA GLY A 327 -0.13 40.42 -9.28
C GLY A 327 0.84 39.33 -8.79
N ALA A 328 0.58 38.76 -7.61
CA ALA A 328 1.53 37.89 -6.93
C ALA A 328 1.92 36.66 -7.77
N VAL A 329 3.20 36.28 -7.66
CA VAL A 329 3.66 34.95 -8.08
C VAL A 329 3.38 34.01 -6.92
N LEU A 330 2.45 33.07 -7.10
CA LEU A 330 1.94 32.23 -6.02
C LEU A 330 2.79 30.98 -5.77
N ALA A 331 3.46 30.46 -6.80
CA ALA A 331 4.33 29.31 -6.69
C ALA A 331 5.45 29.30 -7.74
N GLY A 332 6.60 28.75 -7.36
CA GLY A 332 7.76 28.54 -8.25
C GLY A 332 8.39 27.16 -8.06
N ARG A 333 8.74 26.47 -9.17
CA ARG A 333 9.46 25.19 -9.13
C ARG A 333 10.55 25.13 -10.20
N TRP A 334 11.77 24.78 -9.81
CA TRP A 334 12.80 24.35 -10.75
C TRP A 334 12.44 22.98 -11.34
N SER A 335 12.74 22.75 -12.62
CA SER A 335 12.63 21.42 -13.25
C SER A 335 13.71 20.49 -12.69
N TYR A 336 13.43 19.18 -12.60
CA TYR A 336 14.35 18.20 -11.99
C TYR A 336 15.71 18.10 -12.74
N ASP A 337 15.72 18.38 -14.05
CA ASP A 337 16.95 18.46 -14.85
C ASP A 337 17.81 19.73 -14.56
N GLY A 338 17.21 20.74 -13.91
CA GLY A 338 17.81 22.04 -13.62
C GLY A 338 17.85 23.02 -14.80
N SER A 339 17.19 22.73 -15.93
CA SER A 339 17.27 23.56 -17.14
C SER A 339 16.20 24.65 -17.24
N ALA A 340 15.11 24.55 -16.47
CA ALA A 340 13.95 25.44 -16.50
C ALA A 340 13.43 25.79 -15.10
N LEU A 341 12.65 26.86 -15.04
CA LEU A 341 11.85 27.29 -13.89
C LEU A 341 10.41 27.46 -14.36
N VAL A 342 9.42 26.92 -13.64
CA VAL A 342 8.00 27.26 -13.83
C VAL A 342 7.56 28.23 -12.73
N THR A 343 6.77 29.23 -13.11
CA THR A 343 6.06 30.10 -12.18
C THR A 343 4.56 30.10 -12.47
N ALA A 344 3.76 30.25 -11.42
CA ALA A 344 2.32 30.41 -11.47
C ALA A 344 1.92 31.67 -10.67
N GLY A 345 0.85 32.35 -11.07
CA GLY A 345 0.47 33.62 -10.45
C GLY A 345 -1.03 33.91 -10.41
N GLU A 346 -1.37 35.02 -9.75
CA GLU A 346 -2.73 35.55 -9.64
C GLU A 346 -3.33 35.95 -10.99
N ASP A 347 -2.48 36.37 -11.94
CA ASP A 347 -2.87 36.69 -13.33
C ASP A 347 -3.37 35.49 -14.14
N GLY A 348 -3.47 34.31 -13.52
CA GLY A 348 -3.94 33.06 -14.11
C GLY A 348 -2.96 32.45 -15.12
N GLN A 349 -1.76 33.00 -15.28
CA GLN A 349 -0.76 32.48 -16.20
C GLN A 349 0.13 31.42 -15.51
N VAL A 350 0.59 30.47 -16.31
CA VAL A 350 1.73 29.60 -15.95
C VAL A 350 2.84 29.87 -16.97
N LYS A 351 4.05 30.17 -16.52
CA LYS A 351 5.17 30.61 -17.37
C LYS A 351 6.39 29.73 -17.16
N ILE A 352 7.06 29.39 -18.26
CA ILE A 352 8.31 28.63 -18.29
C ILE A 352 9.44 29.60 -18.58
N TRP A 353 10.44 29.60 -17.71
CA TRP A 353 11.62 30.46 -17.78
C TRP A 353 12.86 29.60 -17.99
N SER A 354 13.83 30.18 -18.70
CA SER A 354 15.21 29.71 -18.60
C SER A 354 15.82 30.16 -17.27
N ARG A 355 16.80 29.41 -16.79
CA ARG A 355 17.58 29.77 -15.59
C ARG A 355 18.18 31.19 -15.60
N ASN A 356 18.42 31.76 -16.78
CA ASN A 356 18.97 33.11 -16.91
C ASN A 356 17.93 34.23 -16.68
N GLY A 357 16.67 33.87 -16.39
CA GLY A 357 15.55 34.80 -16.22
C GLY A 357 14.81 35.16 -17.52
N MET A 358 15.18 34.58 -18.66
CA MET A 358 14.47 34.83 -19.92
C MET A 358 13.25 33.91 -20.03
N LEU A 359 12.08 34.48 -20.34
CA LEU A 359 10.86 33.74 -20.64
C LEU A 359 11.07 32.82 -21.85
N ARG A 360 10.77 31.53 -21.72
CA ARG A 360 10.75 30.55 -22.82
C ARG A 360 9.36 30.43 -23.43
N SER A 361 8.31 30.35 -22.60
CA SER A 361 6.92 30.25 -23.05
C SER A 361 5.92 30.59 -21.94
N THR A 362 4.73 31.05 -22.33
CA THR A 362 3.54 31.03 -21.46
C THR A 362 2.79 29.73 -21.75
N LEU A 363 2.68 28.86 -20.74
CA LEU A 363 2.10 27.52 -20.87
C LEU A 363 0.56 27.56 -20.86
N THR A 364 -0.05 28.46 -20.09
CA THR A 364 -1.50 28.73 -20.12
C THR A 364 -1.81 30.18 -19.72
N GLN A 365 -3.02 30.63 -20.07
CA GLN A 365 -3.68 31.81 -19.54
C GLN A 365 -5.08 31.36 -19.11
N ASN A 366 -5.27 31.16 -17.82
CA ASN A 366 -6.56 30.86 -17.21
C ASN A 366 -7.26 32.19 -16.81
N SER A 367 -8.54 32.13 -16.43
CA SER A 367 -9.28 33.29 -15.89
C SER A 367 -9.38 33.30 -14.36
N ILE A 368 -8.57 32.47 -13.69
CA ILE A 368 -8.55 32.23 -12.25
C ILE A 368 -7.08 32.06 -11.85
N ALA A 369 -6.71 32.53 -10.66
CA ALA A 369 -5.38 32.34 -10.07
C ALA A 369 -4.96 30.86 -10.04
N VAL A 370 -3.65 30.63 -10.21
CA VAL A 370 -3.04 29.29 -10.17
C VAL A 370 -2.18 29.18 -8.92
N TYR A 371 -2.73 28.59 -7.85
CA TYR A 371 -2.08 28.49 -6.54
C TYR A 371 -0.95 27.46 -6.53
N GLY A 372 -1.21 26.25 -7.06
CA GLY A 372 -0.25 25.15 -7.10
C GLY A 372 0.27 24.83 -8.50
N VAL A 373 1.56 24.53 -8.60
CA VAL A 373 2.27 24.03 -9.79
C VAL A 373 3.38 23.04 -9.42
N ALA A 374 3.55 21.98 -10.19
CA ALA A 374 4.60 20.97 -10.04
C ALA A 374 5.10 20.45 -11.41
N TRP A 375 6.34 19.96 -11.47
CA TRP A 375 6.91 19.34 -12.68
C TRP A 375 6.59 17.85 -12.74
N GLY A 376 6.47 17.30 -13.96
CA GLY A 376 6.56 15.85 -14.18
C GLY A 376 8.00 15.36 -14.08
N PRO A 377 8.24 14.09 -13.70
CA PRO A 377 9.58 13.53 -13.45
C PRO A 377 10.58 13.82 -14.57
N ASP A 378 10.18 13.56 -15.82
CA ASP A 378 11.02 13.70 -17.00
C ASP A 378 11.21 15.17 -17.46
N SER A 379 10.73 16.14 -16.66
CA SER A 379 10.81 17.59 -16.90
C SER A 379 10.19 18.10 -18.21
N ASP A 380 9.41 17.26 -18.90
CA ASP A 380 8.69 17.60 -20.14
C ASP A 380 7.24 18.04 -19.90
N GLN A 381 6.73 17.90 -18.68
CA GLN A 381 5.33 18.11 -18.29
C GLN A 381 5.21 18.97 -17.03
N VAL A 382 4.07 19.66 -16.91
CA VAL A 382 3.72 20.47 -15.75
C VAL A 382 2.29 20.12 -15.31
N LEU A 383 2.12 19.83 -14.03
CA LEU A 383 0.84 19.77 -13.33
C LEU A 383 0.54 21.15 -12.74
N PHE A 384 -0.67 21.67 -12.94
CA PHE A 384 -1.12 22.92 -12.31
C PHE A 384 -2.60 22.91 -11.93
N THR A 385 -2.94 23.84 -11.05
CA THR A 385 -4.30 24.07 -10.54
C THR A 385 -5.12 24.96 -11.48
N ASN A 386 -6.43 24.68 -11.60
CA ASN A 386 -7.38 25.52 -12.33
C ASN A 386 -8.72 25.54 -11.59
N GLY A 387 -8.81 26.35 -10.52
CA GLY A 387 -9.95 26.36 -9.62
C GLY A 387 -10.19 24.98 -8.99
N LYS A 388 -11.25 24.28 -9.39
CA LYS A 388 -11.63 22.93 -8.90
C LYS A 388 -11.02 21.77 -9.70
N GLN A 389 -10.22 22.09 -10.72
CA GLN A 389 -9.64 21.13 -11.66
C GLN A 389 -8.13 21.03 -11.55
N LEU A 390 -7.60 19.84 -11.82
CA LEU A 390 -6.18 19.62 -12.11
C LEU A 390 -5.98 19.58 -13.62
N VAL A 391 -4.83 20.09 -14.07
CA VAL A 391 -4.41 20.06 -15.48
C VAL A 391 -2.96 19.61 -15.57
N ILE A 392 -2.71 18.54 -16.32
CA ILE A 392 -1.36 18.17 -16.79
C ILE A 392 -1.21 18.66 -18.22
N LYS A 393 -0.12 19.38 -18.50
CA LYS A 393 0.22 19.83 -19.86
C LYS A 393 1.70 19.58 -20.14
N SER A 394 1.99 18.89 -21.25
CA SER A 394 3.35 18.76 -21.77
C SER A 394 3.82 20.06 -22.42
N LEU A 395 5.13 20.28 -22.38
CA LEU A 395 5.83 21.33 -23.14
C LEU A 395 5.93 20.99 -24.63
N GLN A 396 5.65 19.74 -25.03
CA GLN A 396 5.65 19.32 -26.42
C GLN A 396 4.55 20.01 -27.24
N VAL A 397 4.91 20.53 -28.40
CA VAL A 397 3.99 21.25 -29.30
C VAL A 397 2.89 20.29 -29.78
N ASN A 398 1.63 20.75 -29.71
CA ASN A 398 0.40 19.99 -30.04
C ASN A 398 0.02 18.85 -29.08
N ALA A 399 0.72 18.64 -27.96
CA ALA A 399 0.25 17.73 -26.92
C ALA A 399 -1.09 18.23 -26.31
N LYS A 400 -2.09 17.35 -26.25
CA LYS A 400 -3.38 17.67 -25.61
C LYS A 400 -3.20 17.68 -24.08
N PRO A 401 -3.68 18.71 -23.36
CA PRO A 401 -3.67 18.70 -21.90
C PRO A 401 -4.69 17.69 -21.36
N THR A 402 -4.30 16.97 -20.30
CA THR A 402 -5.21 16.13 -19.52
C THR A 402 -5.80 16.98 -18.41
N MET A 403 -7.13 17.10 -18.32
CA MET A 403 -7.80 17.91 -17.30
C MET A 403 -8.97 17.16 -16.68
N TRP A 404 -9.13 17.24 -15.36
CA TRP A 404 -10.21 16.59 -14.63
C TRP A 404 -10.66 17.40 -13.41
N LYS A 405 -11.92 17.22 -13.01
CA LYS A 405 -12.44 17.77 -11.74
C LYS A 405 -11.89 16.92 -10.59
N ALA A 406 -11.07 17.53 -9.74
CA ALA A 406 -10.39 16.82 -8.67
C ALA A 406 -11.01 17.12 -7.29
N HIS A 407 -11.50 18.34 -7.06
CA HIS A 407 -12.05 18.78 -5.78
C HIS A 407 -13.43 19.44 -5.92
N GLU A 408 -14.14 19.58 -4.81
CA GLU A 408 -15.40 20.34 -4.74
C GLU A 408 -15.21 21.81 -4.31
N GLY A 409 -14.02 22.17 -3.83
CA GLY A 409 -13.57 23.54 -3.57
C GLY A 409 -12.38 23.92 -4.47
N ILE A 410 -11.81 25.11 -4.30
CA ILE A 410 -10.56 25.50 -4.98
C ILE A 410 -9.42 24.61 -4.49
N ILE A 411 -8.55 24.19 -5.41
CA ILE A 411 -7.33 23.45 -5.11
C ILE A 411 -6.23 24.47 -4.79
N LEU A 412 -5.74 24.43 -3.55
CA LEU A 412 -4.74 25.36 -3.02
C LEU A 412 -3.32 24.87 -3.26
N VAL A 413 -3.10 23.55 -3.26
CA VAL A 413 -1.76 22.95 -3.34
C VAL A 413 -1.78 21.65 -4.15
N VAL A 414 -0.72 21.44 -4.93
CA VAL A 414 -0.43 20.20 -5.67
C VAL A 414 1.06 19.87 -5.60
N GLU A 415 1.39 18.58 -5.61
CA GLU A 415 2.75 18.09 -5.76
C GLU A 415 2.78 16.80 -6.58
N TRP A 416 3.84 16.57 -7.34
CA TRP A 416 4.05 15.37 -8.17
C TRP A 416 5.33 14.69 -7.70
N ASN A 417 5.28 13.39 -7.39
CA ASN A 417 6.48 12.65 -7.01
C ASN A 417 7.20 12.08 -8.26
N PRO A 418 8.52 12.30 -8.41
CA PRO A 418 9.26 11.83 -9.57
C PRO A 418 9.65 10.33 -9.52
N VAL A 419 9.50 9.69 -8.36
CA VAL A 419 9.94 8.30 -8.11
C VAL A 419 8.79 7.30 -8.32
N ASN A 420 7.58 7.61 -7.81
CA ASN A 420 6.41 6.74 -7.85
C ASN A 420 5.32 7.18 -8.85
N ASN A 421 5.50 8.32 -9.54
CA ASN A 421 4.56 8.95 -10.47
C ASN A 421 3.18 9.38 -9.90
N PHE A 422 2.96 9.35 -8.58
CA PHE A 422 1.72 9.80 -7.96
C PHE A 422 1.66 11.33 -7.82
N LEU A 423 0.43 11.83 -7.90
CA LEU A 423 0.07 13.23 -7.74
C LEU A 423 -0.67 13.40 -6.41
N LEU A 424 -0.40 14.49 -5.70
CA LEU A 424 -1.19 14.94 -4.56
C LEU A 424 -1.92 16.23 -4.91
N SER A 425 -3.13 16.38 -4.36
CA SER A 425 -3.86 17.65 -4.40
C SER A 425 -4.63 17.89 -3.10
N GLY A 426 -4.72 19.16 -2.69
CA GLY A 426 -5.40 19.60 -1.48
C GLY A 426 -6.09 20.95 -1.68
N GLY A 427 -7.20 21.18 -0.97
CA GLY A 427 -7.96 22.40 -1.15
C GLY A 427 -9.08 22.66 -0.15
N GLU A 428 -9.98 23.56 -0.54
CA GLU A 428 -11.08 24.10 0.26
C GLU A 428 -12.23 23.12 0.55
N ASP A 429 -12.29 21.96 -0.13
CA ASP A 429 -13.21 20.87 0.27
C ASP A 429 -12.72 20.06 1.49
N CYS A 430 -11.75 20.65 2.23
CA CYS A 430 -11.06 20.13 3.41
C CYS A 430 -10.50 18.71 3.21
N LYS A 431 -10.10 18.36 1.98
CA LYS A 431 -9.60 17.02 1.64
C LYS A 431 -8.24 17.09 0.96
N TYR A 432 -7.45 16.05 1.16
CA TYR A 432 -6.32 15.72 0.30
C TYR A 432 -6.63 14.44 -0.49
N LYS A 433 -6.08 14.33 -1.69
CA LYS A 433 -6.34 13.23 -2.63
C LYS A 433 -5.04 12.78 -3.29
N VAL A 434 -4.92 11.47 -3.52
CA VAL A 434 -3.81 10.84 -4.25
C VAL A 434 -4.34 10.37 -5.61
N TRP A 435 -3.60 10.66 -6.67
CA TRP A 435 -3.94 10.31 -8.05
C TRP A 435 -2.77 9.66 -8.77
N ASP A 436 -3.03 9.00 -9.89
CA ASP A 436 -2.01 8.71 -10.89
C ASP A 436 -2.01 9.74 -12.04
N THR A 437 -0.99 9.67 -12.90
CA THR A 437 -0.85 10.49 -14.11
C THR A 437 -1.99 10.32 -15.13
N TYR A 438 -2.82 9.29 -14.98
CA TYR A 438 -3.98 8.98 -15.83
C TYR A 438 -5.29 9.52 -15.25
N SER A 439 -5.22 10.44 -14.28
CA SER A 439 -6.35 11.07 -13.57
C SER A 439 -7.22 10.11 -12.75
N ARG A 440 -6.75 8.89 -12.46
CA ARG A 440 -7.48 7.93 -11.61
C ARG A 440 -7.27 8.31 -10.14
N LEU A 441 -8.36 8.39 -9.39
CA LEU A 441 -8.34 8.62 -7.95
C LEU A 441 -7.87 7.34 -7.24
N MET A 442 -6.69 7.40 -6.63
CA MET A 442 -6.10 6.30 -5.85
C MET A 442 -6.60 6.32 -4.39
N TYR A 443 -6.73 7.51 -3.82
CA TYR A 443 -7.21 7.74 -2.45
C TYR A 443 -7.85 9.13 -2.29
N SER A 444 -8.86 9.25 -1.43
CA SER A 444 -9.39 10.53 -0.95
C SER A 444 -9.55 10.46 0.56
N SER A 445 -9.10 11.50 1.26
CA SER A 445 -9.32 11.62 2.70
C SER A 445 -10.82 11.82 3.03
N SER A 446 -11.15 11.59 4.30
CA SER A 446 -12.30 12.24 4.94
C SER A 446 -12.14 13.77 4.91
N ALA A 447 -13.22 14.51 5.15
CA ALA A 447 -13.11 15.96 5.34
C ALA A 447 -12.37 16.26 6.66
N HIS A 448 -11.46 17.22 6.64
CA HIS A 448 -10.79 17.80 7.79
C HIS A 448 -11.62 18.97 8.34
N ASP A 449 -11.24 19.43 9.54
CA ASP A 449 -11.82 20.61 10.18
C ASP A 449 -11.60 21.91 9.36
N TYR A 450 -10.54 21.96 8.54
CA TYR A 450 -10.08 23.13 7.79
C TYR A 450 -9.51 22.77 6.39
N PRO A 451 -9.38 23.74 5.46
CA PRO A 451 -8.76 23.55 4.15
C PRO A 451 -7.33 23.00 4.21
N ILE A 452 -6.96 22.17 3.24
CA ILE A 452 -5.59 21.67 3.10
C ILE A 452 -4.73 22.74 2.43
N THR A 453 -3.80 23.34 3.19
CA THR A 453 -2.97 24.47 2.76
C THR A 453 -1.60 24.05 2.23
N SER A 454 -1.05 22.92 2.67
CA SER A 454 0.24 22.42 2.18
C SER A 454 0.34 20.90 2.07
N LEU A 455 1.15 20.46 1.11
CA LEU A 455 1.47 19.06 0.82
C LEU A 455 2.95 18.97 0.45
N ALA A 456 3.63 17.89 0.84
CA ALA A 456 4.99 17.62 0.38
C ALA A 456 5.30 16.11 0.42
N TRP A 457 5.82 15.56 -0.69
CA TRP A 457 6.35 14.19 -0.77
C TRP A 457 7.74 14.07 -0.13
N THR A 458 8.05 12.92 0.47
CA THR A 458 9.45 12.55 0.72
C THR A 458 10.20 12.33 -0.60
N PRO A 459 11.53 12.55 -0.64
CA PRO A 459 12.33 12.33 -1.85
C PRO A 459 12.24 10.91 -2.41
N ASP A 460 12.10 9.89 -1.55
CA ASP A 460 11.95 8.48 -1.94
C ASP A 460 10.54 8.10 -2.42
N GLY A 461 9.55 8.98 -2.25
CA GLY A 461 8.15 8.72 -2.63
C GLY A 461 7.43 7.69 -1.76
N GLU A 462 7.96 7.32 -0.60
CA GLU A 462 7.29 6.37 0.30
C GLU A 462 6.26 7.04 1.22
N LEU A 463 6.45 8.32 1.57
CA LEU A 463 5.60 9.07 2.49
C LEU A 463 5.26 10.47 1.94
N PHE A 464 4.23 11.10 2.50
CA PHE A 464 4.00 12.53 2.34
C PHE A 464 3.47 13.19 3.61
N ALA A 465 3.68 14.50 3.71
CA ALA A 465 3.14 15.34 4.78
C ALA A 465 1.94 16.16 4.27
N VAL A 466 0.96 16.38 5.15
CA VAL A 466 -0.25 17.18 4.90
C VAL A 466 -0.40 18.24 5.97
N GLY A 467 -0.37 19.51 5.57
CA GLY A 467 -0.58 20.67 6.44
C GLY A 467 -1.96 21.30 6.27
N SER A 468 -2.57 21.66 7.39
CA SER A 468 -3.84 22.38 7.52
C SER A 468 -3.81 23.17 8.83
N PHE A 469 -4.81 24.02 9.10
CA PHE A 469 -4.86 24.85 10.30
C PHE A 469 -4.74 24.03 11.60
N ASN A 470 -3.70 24.28 12.38
CA ASN A 470 -3.31 23.57 13.60
C ASN A 470 -3.23 22.03 13.44
N THR A 471 -2.88 21.52 12.25
CA THR A 471 -2.75 20.08 12.00
C THR A 471 -1.62 19.75 11.02
N LEU A 472 -0.77 18.78 11.40
CA LEU A 472 0.19 18.14 10.50
C LEU A 472 -0.05 16.63 10.51
N ARG A 473 -0.29 16.03 9.34
CA ARG A 473 -0.37 14.57 9.18
C ARG A 473 0.84 14.02 8.43
N LEU A 474 1.32 12.87 8.86
CA LEU A 474 2.23 12.02 8.10
C LEU A 474 1.40 10.91 7.44
N CYS A 475 1.57 10.69 6.14
CA CYS A 475 0.80 9.74 5.34
C CYS A 475 1.71 8.81 4.52
N ASP A 476 1.21 7.60 4.26
CA ASP A 476 1.77 6.63 3.34
C ASP A 476 1.50 7.01 1.88
N LYS A 477 2.31 6.53 0.93
CA LYS A 477 2.10 6.76 -0.51
C LYS A 477 0.73 6.30 -1.05
N ALA A 478 0.07 5.32 -0.41
CA ALA A 478 -1.29 4.91 -0.74
C ALA A 478 -2.38 5.84 -0.14
N GLY A 479 -2.01 6.82 0.67
CA GLY A 479 -2.84 7.96 1.10
C GLY A 479 -3.34 7.93 2.55
N TRP A 480 -3.26 6.80 3.24
CA TRP A 480 -3.68 6.69 4.65
C TRP A 480 -2.67 7.34 5.60
N SER A 481 -3.14 7.87 6.73
CA SER A 481 -2.30 8.59 7.69
C SER A 481 -1.66 7.67 8.74
N TYR A 482 -0.34 7.76 8.89
CA TYR A 482 0.43 7.22 10.01
C TYR A 482 0.18 7.99 11.32
N ALA A 483 0.12 9.32 11.25
CA ALA A 483 -0.04 10.19 12.41
C ALA A 483 -0.84 11.46 12.08
N LEU A 484 -1.39 12.07 13.14
CA LEU A 484 -1.95 13.41 13.16
C LEU A 484 -1.45 14.12 14.42
N GLU A 485 -0.53 15.06 14.25
CA GLU A 485 -0.14 15.99 15.31
C GLU A 485 -0.97 17.28 15.18
N LYS A 486 -1.26 17.94 16.31
CA LYS A 486 -2.03 19.19 16.36
C LYS A 486 -1.22 20.36 16.95
N PRO A 487 -0.15 20.83 16.28
CA PRO A 487 0.68 21.94 16.75
C PRO A 487 -0.08 23.27 16.67
N ASN A 488 0.07 24.13 17.69
CA ASN A 488 -0.62 25.42 17.75
C ASN A 488 0.09 26.49 16.89
N THR A 489 -0.14 26.43 15.58
CA THR A 489 0.70 27.04 14.53
C THR A 489 -0.06 27.90 13.51
N GLY A 490 -1.38 27.98 13.60
CA GLY A 490 -2.22 28.52 12.54
C GLY A 490 -2.20 27.61 11.30
N SER A 491 -2.38 28.18 10.12
CA SER A 491 -2.21 27.44 8.85
C SER A 491 -0.75 27.10 8.62
N ILE A 492 -0.47 25.85 8.24
CA ILE A 492 0.85 25.47 7.71
C ILE A 492 0.84 25.78 6.21
N PHE A 493 1.42 26.91 5.81
CA PHE A 493 1.37 27.41 4.43
C PHE A 493 2.30 26.66 3.48
N LYS A 494 3.45 26.20 3.98
CA LYS A 494 4.43 25.46 3.18
C LYS A 494 5.00 24.28 3.97
N LEU A 495 5.23 23.17 3.28
CA LEU A 495 5.98 22.01 3.78
C LEU A 495 7.16 21.74 2.84
N SER A 496 8.27 21.27 3.39
CA SER A 496 9.45 20.82 2.64
C SER A 496 10.17 19.71 3.39
N TRP A 497 10.73 18.73 2.69
CA TRP A 497 11.46 17.60 3.28
C TRP A 497 12.97 17.76 3.16
N SER A 498 13.70 17.18 4.11
CA SER A 498 15.14 16.95 3.99
C SER A 498 15.47 16.02 2.83
N SER A 499 16.66 16.14 2.25
CA SER A 499 17.07 15.32 1.09
C SER A 499 17.18 13.81 1.38
N ASP A 500 17.19 13.42 2.65
CA ASP A 500 17.25 12.03 3.11
C ASP A 500 15.87 11.46 3.51
N GLY A 501 14.79 12.25 3.41
CA GLY A 501 13.43 11.80 3.76
C GLY A 501 13.24 11.44 5.24
N THR A 502 14.08 11.97 6.13
CA THR A 502 14.00 11.75 7.59
C THR A 502 13.33 12.89 8.35
N GLN A 503 13.36 14.12 7.81
CA GLN A 503 12.87 15.33 8.47
C GLN A 503 11.97 16.16 7.57
N VAL A 504 10.92 16.75 8.15
CA VAL A 504 10.01 17.69 7.49
C VAL A 504 10.08 19.06 8.18
N GLY A 505 10.11 20.13 7.39
CA GLY A 505 10.05 21.52 7.83
C GLY A 505 8.73 22.15 7.38
N GLY A 506 8.11 22.96 8.25
CA GLY A 506 6.83 23.62 7.98
C GLY A 506 6.85 25.12 8.27
N ALA A 507 6.34 25.93 7.34
CA ALA A 507 6.14 27.37 7.51
C ALA A 507 4.74 27.64 8.09
N CYS A 508 4.65 28.39 9.19
CA CYS A 508 3.44 28.52 9.99
C CYS A 508 2.90 29.95 10.07
N GLY A 509 1.58 30.07 10.04
CA GLY A 509 0.84 31.34 10.08
C GLY A 509 0.95 32.12 11.39
N ASN A 510 1.58 31.58 12.42
CA ASN A 510 1.88 32.27 13.69
C ASN A 510 3.35 32.71 13.82
N GLY A 511 4.13 32.71 12.74
CA GLY A 511 5.56 33.08 12.75
C GLY A 511 6.53 31.97 13.18
N GLN A 512 6.04 30.75 13.43
CA GLN A 512 6.91 29.62 13.77
C GLN A 512 7.41 28.86 12.54
N VAL A 513 8.52 28.14 12.71
CA VAL A 513 8.97 27.08 11.80
C VAL A 513 8.87 25.75 12.53
N LEU A 514 8.00 24.86 12.06
CA LEU A 514 7.94 23.48 12.56
C LEU A 514 9.09 22.66 12.01
N ILE A 515 9.68 21.82 12.85
CA ILE A 515 10.60 20.76 12.42
C ILE A 515 10.11 19.43 13.01
N GLY A 516 9.91 18.43 12.15
CA GLY A 516 9.45 17.09 12.54
C GLY A 516 10.43 16.00 12.08
N ASN A 517 10.84 15.13 13.00
CA ASN A 517 11.64 13.94 12.69
C ASN A 517 10.70 12.73 12.53
N VAL A 518 10.87 11.94 11.47
CA VAL A 518 10.12 10.69 11.30
C VAL A 518 10.77 9.60 12.15
N ILE A 519 10.03 9.11 13.15
CA ILE A 519 10.43 8.06 14.09
C ILE A 519 9.38 6.94 14.11
N GLU A 520 9.45 6.02 15.08
CA GLU A 520 8.62 4.81 15.20
C GLU A 520 8.46 4.03 13.87
N ARG A 521 9.46 4.11 12.99
CA ARG A 521 9.57 3.29 11.76
C ARG A 521 9.85 1.86 12.19
N ARG A 522 8.78 1.05 12.32
CA ARG A 522 8.78 -0.37 12.68
C ARG A 522 9.12 -1.24 11.46
N ILE A 523 10.03 -2.19 11.63
CA ILE A 523 10.49 -3.14 10.62
C ILE A 523 10.44 -4.55 11.24
N GLU A 524 9.80 -5.49 10.56
CA GLU A 524 9.43 -6.80 11.14
C GLU A 524 9.94 -7.95 10.26
N TRP A 525 10.71 -8.87 10.83
CA TRP A 525 11.16 -10.08 10.16
C TRP A 525 11.18 -11.28 11.11
N MET A 526 10.39 -12.31 10.77
CA MET A 526 10.14 -13.48 11.61
C MET A 526 9.75 -13.09 13.05
N ASN A 527 10.63 -13.31 14.02
CA ASN A 527 10.41 -13.02 15.44
C ASN A 527 11.05 -11.71 15.92
N PHE A 528 11.66 -10.93 15.03
CA PHE A 528 12.36 -9.69 15.37
C PHE A 528 11.61 -8.45 14.87
N GLU A 529 11.48 -7.47 15.76
CA GLU A 529 10.94 -6.14 15.53
C GLU A 529 12.08 -5.13 15.74
N ALA A 530 12.42 -4.34 14.73
CA ALA A 530 13.36 -3.22 14.82
C ALA A 530 12.62 -1.91 14.58
N THR A 531 12.67 -0.99 15.55
CA THR A 531 11.90 0.26 15.53
C THR A 531 12.83 1.46 15.71
N VAL A 532 12.78 2.42 14.79
CA VAL A 532 13.58 3.67 14.84
C VAL A 532 12.95 4.64 15.85
N VAL A 533 13.32 4.51 17.13
CA VAL A 533 12.69 5.24 18.25
C VAL A 533 13.16 6.69 18.39
N ALA A 534 14.33 7.01 17.85
CA ALA A 534 14.84 8.38 17.73
C ALA A 534 15.71 8.51 16.47
N SER A 535 16.02 9.75 16.08
CA SER A 535 16.86 10.04 14.90
C SER A 535 18.22 9.33 14.90
N LYS A 536 18.75 8.98 16.08
CA LYS A 536 20.03 8.25 16.26
C LYS A 536 19.90 6.94 17.06
N GLN A 537 18.69 6.39 17.26
CA GLN A 537 18.49 5.18 18.07
C GLN A 537 17.47 4.21 17.45
N ILE A 538 17.84 2.93 17.37
CA ILE A 538 16.93 1.82 17.04
C ILE A 538 16.76 0.93 18.27
N ARG A 539 15.53 0.54 18.57
CA ARG A 539 15.19 -0.49 19.55
C ARG A 539 14.91 -1.78 18.81
N VAL A 540 15.55 -2.89 19.20
CA VAL A 540 15.28 -4.22 18.61
C VAL A 540 14.67 -5.13 19.67
N ARG A 541 13.44 -5.59 19.45
CA ARG A 541 12.74 -6.56 20.31
C ARG A 541 12.65 -7.91 19.63
N ASN A 542 13.00 -8.97 20.35
CA ASN A 542 12.64 -10.34 19.98
C ASN A 542 11.27 -10.66 20.60
N VAL A 543 10.26 -10.91 19.78
CA VAL A 543 8.86 -11.09 20.20
C VAL A 543 8.64 -12.44 20.91
N ILE A 544 9.52 -13.43 20.72
CA ILE A 544 9.37 -14.78 21.33
C ILE A 544 9.78 -14.80 22.81
N ASN A 545 10.79 -14.01 23.21
CA ASN A 545 11.34 -14.01 24.57
C ASN A 545 11.41 -12.62 25.20
N GLU A 546 10.81 -11.62 24.55
CA GLU A 546 10.75 -10.20 24.93
C GLU A 546 12.09 -9.47 25.10
N ALA A 547 13.22 -10.14 24.81
CA ALA A 547 14.55 -9.55 24.88
C ALA A 547 14.63 -8.30 23.99
N THR A 548 15.07 -7.19 24.57
CA THR A 548 15.04 -5.87 23.93
C THR A 548 16.40 -5.21 24.02
N GLU A 549 17.02 -5.00 22.86
CA GLU A 549 18.30 -4.30 22.69
C GLU A 549 18.08 -2.84 22.27
N LYS A 550 19.06 -1.99 22.56
CA LYS A 550 19.13 -0.61 22.06
C LYS A 550 20.41 -0.42 21.25
N LEU A 551 20.27 0.11 20.04
CA LEU A 551 21.35 0.38 19.11
C LEU A 551 21.44 1.89 18.92
N ASP A 552 22.51 2.48 19.46
CA ASP A 552 22.79 3.91 19.37
C ASP A 552 23.80 4.20 18.25
N PHE A 553 23.52 5.22 17.45
CA PHE A 553 24.28 5.58 16.25
C PHE A 553 24.97 6.93 16.40
N LYS A 554 26.16 7.06 15.83
CA LYS A 554 26.92 8.33 15.82
C LYS A 554 26.15 9.44 15.10
N ASP A 555 25.57 9.10 13.95
CA ASP A 555 24.92 10.01 13.01
C ASP A 555 23.48 9.55 12.71
N ARG A 556 22.65 10.42 12.12
CA ARG A 556 21.20 10.15 11.93
C ARG A 556 20.96 8.91 11.08
N VAL A 557 20.03 8.05 11.50
CA VAL A 557 19.53 6.89 10.75
C VAL A 557 18.70 7.39 9.56
N VAL A 558 19.09 7.01 8.34
CA VAL A 558 18.44 7.40 7.09
C VAL A 558 17.52 6.28 6.59
N LYS A 559 18.07 5.07 6.44
CA LYS A 559 17.34 3.85 6.08
C LYS A 559 17.77 2.70 6.97
N ALA A 560 16.83 1.81 7.27
CA ALA A 560 17.11 0.53 7.89
C ALA A 560 16.31 -0.57 7.18
N SER A 561 16.82 -1.80 7.21
CA SER A 561 16.17 -2.98 6.64
C SER A 561 16.53 -4.20 7.49
N LEU A 562 15.54 -5.04 7.81
CA LEU A 562 15.69 -6.26 8.60
C LEU A 562 15.19 -7.43 7.76
N SER A 563 16.06 -8.38 7.39
CA SER A 563 15.75 -9.55 6.56
C SER A 563 16.90 -10.56 6.61
N PHE A 564 16.65 -11.82 6.28
CA PHE A 564 17.68 -12.86 6.11
C PHE A 564 18.72 -12.94 7.27
N ASN A 565 18.27 -12.82 8.52
CA ASN A 565 19.10 -12.77 9.74
C ASN A 565 20.01 -11.54 9.91
N HIS A 566 19.78 -10.45 9.16
CA HIS A 566 20.58 -9.23 9.22
C HIS A 566 19.75 -7.96 9.33
N LEU A 567 20.19 -7.04 10.19
CA LEU A 567 19.72 -5.65 10.23
C LEU A 567 20.80 -4.77 9.58
N VAL A 568 20.49 -4.21 8.42
CA VAL A 568 21.32 -3.23 7.72
C VAL A 568 20.79 -1.84 8.06
N VAL A 569 21.64 -0.96 8.58
CA VAL A 569 21.30 0.42 8.97
C VAL A 569 22.25 1.38 8.28
N ALA A 570 21.74 2.18 7.35
CA ALA A 570 22.45 3.29 6.74
C ALA A 570 22.18 4.57 7.54
N THR A 571 23.23 5.17 8.09
CA THR A 571 23.20 6.53 8.63
C THR A 571 23.62 7.54 7.56
N ALA A 572 23.62 8.83 7.89
CA ALA A 572 24.14 9.89 7.03
C ALA A 572 25.66 9.78 6.71
N SER A 573 26.39 8.82 7.29
CA SER A 573 27.85 8.67 7.13
C SER A 573 28.37 7.23 7.05
N GLN A 574 27.66 6.25 7.62
CA GLN A 574 28.15 4.88 7.80
C GLN A 574 27.03 3.86 7.61
N CYS A 575 27.39 2.68 7.10
CA CYS A 575 26.51 1.52 7.04
C CYS A 575 26.91 0.52 8.14
N TYR A 576 25.96 0.18 9.00
CA TYR A 576 26.09 -0.82 10.05
C TYR A 576 25.35 -2.10 9.64
N ILE A 577 25.95 -3.26 9.87
CA ILE A 577 25.35 -4.57 9.61
C ILE A 577 25.39 -5.38 10.91
N TYR A 578 24.24 -5.61 11.52
CA TYR A 578 24.09 -6.48 12.67
C TYR A 578 23.58 -7.85 12.23
N SER A 579 24.01 -8.92 12.91
CA SER A 579 23.38 -10.24 12.77
C SER A 579 22.35 -10.43 13.88
N THR A 580 21.21 -11.07 13.59
CA THR A 580 20.21 -11.44 14.61
C THR A 580 20.75 -12.37 15.71
N LYS A 581 21.93 -12.95 15.50
CA LYS A 581 22.67 -13.79 16.46
C LYS A 581 23.52 -12.98 17.44
N ASN A 582 23.89 -11.74 17.12
CA ASN A 582 24.73 -10.88 17.97
C ASN A 582 24.58 -9.39 17.57
N TRP A 583 23.97 -8.61 18.46
CA TRP A 583 23.73 -7.18 18.29
C TRP A 583 24.90 -6.30 18.75
N ASN A 584 25.90 -6.84 19.45
CA ASN A 584 26.97 -6.06 20.08
C ASN A 584 28.17 -5.76 19.17
N THR A 585 28.35 -6.53 18.09
CA THR A 585 29.51 -6.37 17.18
C THR A 585 29.04 -6.28 15.72
N PRO A 586 28.48 -5.14 15.29
CA PRO A 586 28.16 -4.92 13.88
C PRO A 586 29.42 -4.84 13.02
N MET A 587 29.31 -5.24 11.76
CA MET A 587 30.25 -4.80 10.72
C MET A 587 29.90 -3.36 10.33
N ILE A 588 30.89 -2.48 10.22
CA ILE A 588 30.69 -1.06 9.91
C ILE A 588 31.61 -0.66 8.75
N PHE A 589 31.10 0.11 7.79
CA PHE A 589 31.90 0.78 6.76
C PHE A 589 31.37 2.17 6.44
N ASP A 590 32.24 3.06 5.96
CA ASP A 590 31.88 4.44 5.62
C ASP A 590 31.13 4.51 4.28
N LEU A 591 30.09 5.33 4.23
CA LEU A 591 29.32 5.63 3.02
C LEU A 591 29.96 6.81 2.28
N LYS A 592 29.84 6.80 0.94
CA LYS A 592 30.35 7.89 0.09
C LYS A 592 29.39 9.07 0.03
N GLU A 593 28.09 8.78 0.06
CA GLU A 593 27.00 9.75 0.12
C GLU A 593 26.01 9.32 1.21
N GLY A 594 25.54 10.27 2.03
CA GLY A 594 24.63 9.98 3.15
C GLY A 594 23.16 9.78 2.76
N ASN A 595 22.78 10.13 1.53
CA ASN A 595 21.40 10.01 1.03
C ASN A 595 21.15 8.61 0.45
N VAL A 596 21.19 7.57 1.29
CA VAL A 596 20.79 6.21 0.87
C VAL A 596 19.27 6.17 0.69
N THR A 597 18.79 5.96 -0.53
CA THR A 597 17.35 5.96 -0.86
C THR A 597 16.71 4.60 -0.64
N LEU A 598 17.42 3.52 -0.93
CA LEU A 598 16.91 2.15 -0.92
C LEU A 598 17.92 1.15 -0.33
N VAL A 599 17.38 0.18 0.42
CA VAL A 599 18.10 -0.99 0.95
C VAL A 599 17.28 -2.25 0.65
N LYS A 600 17.79 -3.12 -0.24
CA LYS A 600 17.21 -4.45 -0.54
C LYS A 600 18.13 -5.55 -0.03
N GLN A 601 17.57 -6.67 0.40
CA GLN A 601 18.32 -7.79 0.99
C GLN A 601 17.97 -9.12 0.31
N ALA A 602 18.95 -10.03 0.27
CA ALA A 602 18.84 -11.43 -0.12
C ALA A 602 19.77 -12.27 0.78
N GLU A 603 19.61 -13.59 0.84
CA GLU A 603 20.33 -14.49 1.77
C GLU A 603 21.86 -14.25 1.86
N LYS A 604 22.53 -13.92 0.73
CA LYS A 604 24.00 -13.77 0.65
C LYS A 604 24.50 -12.33 0.55
N HIS A 605 23.65 -11.40 0.11
CA HIS A 605 24.03 -10.05 -0.28
C HIS A 605 22.93 -9.05 0.05
N PHE A 606 23.30 -7.81 0.27
CA PHE A 606 22.36 -6.69 0.24
C PHE A 606 22.77 -5.66 -0.81
N LEU A 607 21.81 -4.84 -1.22
CA LEU A 607 21.93 -3.82 -2.24
C LEU A 607 21.58 -2.47 -1.62
N LEU A 608 22.47 -1.50 -1.79
CA LEU A 608 22.26 -0.10 -1.47
C LEU A 608 22.07 0.71 -2.76
N VAL A 609 21.22 1.73 -2.70
CA VAL A 609 21.13 2.79 -3.71
C VAL A 609 21.40 4.13 -3.03
N ASP A 610 22.31 4.90 -3.61
CA ASP A 610 22.50 6.33 -3.36
C ASP A 610 22.30 7.11 -4.68
N GLY A 611 22.43 8.44 -4.67
CA GLY A 611 22.24 9.24 -5.88
C GLY A 611 23.30 9.02 -6.98
N ALA A 612 24.48 8.49 -6.61
CA ALA A 612 25.56 8.18 -7.54
C ALA A 612 25.45 6.78 -8.18
N GLY A 613 24.74 5.82 -7.56
CA GLY A 613 24.56 4.50 -8.17
C GLY A 613 23.94 3.39 -7.31
N VAL A 614 24.03 2.17 -7.85
CA VAL A 614 23.61 0.92 -7.22
C VAL A 614 24.85 0.12 -6.81
N TYR A 615 24.85 -0.42 -5.59
CA TYR A 615 25.99 -1.15 -5.02
C TYR A 615 25.53 -2.43 -4.33
N VAL A 616 26.20 -3.54 -4.60
CA VAL A 616 25.98 -4.83 -3.93
C VAL A 616 27.10 -5.06 -2.92
N TYR A 617 26.73 -5.49 -1.72
CA TYR A 617 27.63 -5.75 -0.59
C TYR A 617 27.39 -7.15 -0.01
N SER A 618 28.44 -7.80 0.52
CA SER A 618 28.28 -8.95 1.42
C SER A 618 28.01 -8.48 2.85
N TYR A 619 27.41 -9.34 3.67
CA TYR A 619 27.16 -9.06 5.08
C TYR A 619 28.44 -8.88 5.93
N ASP A 620 29.62 -9.19 5.38
CA ASP A 620 30.93 -8.85 5.96
C ASP A 620 31.36 -7.38 5.68
N GLY A 621 30.45 -6.53 5.17
CA GLY A 621 30.72 -5.13 4.81
C GLY A 621 31.57 -4.96 3.54
N ARG A 622 31.80 -6.03 2.77
CA ARG A 622 32.63 -5.97 1.55
C ARG A 622 31.79 -5.53 0.35
N HIS A 623 32.26 -4.50 -0.36
CA HIS A 623 31.72 -4.16 -1.69
C HIS A 623 31.99 -5.32 -2.66
N VAL A 624 30.94 -5.78 -3.35
CA VAL A 624 30.99 -6.91 -4.28
C VAL A 624 30.98 -6.41 -5.73
N CYS A 625 30.00 -5.58 -6.10
CA CYS A 625 29.93 -4.97 -7.42
C CYS A 625 29.06 -3.70 -7.44
N SER A 626 29.11 -2.95 -8.54
CA SER A 626 28.20 -1.83 -8.82
C SER A 626 27.56 -1.99 -10.19
N PRO A 627 26.36 -2.59 -10.27
CA PRO A 627 25.59 -2.74 -11.51
C PRO A 627 25.30 -1.38 -12.15
N LYS A 628 25.52 -1.24 -13.47
CA LYS A 628 25.21 -0.01 -14.21
C LYS A 628 24.99 -0.24 -15.70
N TYR A 629 24.16 0.61 -16.30
CA TYR A 629 23.97 0.74 -17.75
C TYR A 629 24.07 2.22 -18.15
N GLN A 630 24.17 2.50 -19.46
CA GLN A 630 24.23 3.87 -19.97
C GLN A 630 22.87 4.55 -19.81
N GLY A 631 22.81 5.66 -19.06
CA GLY A 631 21.56 6.38 -18.78
C GLY A 631 20.89 6.03 -17.45
N LEU A 632 21.46 5.13 -16.64
CA LEU A 632 20.97 4.81 -15.30
C LEU A 632 20.87 6.07 -14.42
N LEU A 633 19.67 6.35 -13.93
CA LEU A 633 19.37 7.36 -12.90
C LEU A 633 19.06 6.62 -11.60
N ALA A 634 19.92 6.75 -10.58
CA ALA A 634 19.79 6.01 -9.34
C ALA A 634 18.77 6.61 -8.36
N ASP A 635 18.62 7.94 -8.36
CA ASP A 635 17.73 8.71 -7.48
C ASP A 635 16.26 8.28 -7.53
N ILE A 636 15.80 7.85 -8.71
CA ILE A 636 14.41 7.48 -9.00
C ILE A 636 14.15 5.96 -8.85
N LEU A 637 15.13 5.21 -8.34
CA LEU A 637 14.98 3.78 -8.10
C LEU A 637 14.23 3.54 -6.78
N ASN A 638 13.14 2.79 -6.90
CA ASN A 638 12.30 2.35 -5.79
C ASN A 638 12.13 0.82 -5.76
N ASP A 639 11.42 0.36 -4.73
CA ASP A 639 11.06 -1.01 -4.43
C ASP A 639 10.48 -1.85 -5.59
N GLN A 640 9.79 -1.21 -6.55
CA GLN A 640 9.17 -1.86 -7.72
C GLN A 640 10.11 -1.90 -8.93
N THR A 641 11.12 -1.03 -8.98
CA THR A 641 12.06 -0.89 -10.11
C THR A 641 13.39 -1.62 -9.92
N VAL A 642 13.68 -2.08 -8.70
CA VAL A 642 14.92 -2.76 -8.32
C VAL A 642 14.58 -4.07 -7.61
N SER A 643 15.10 -5.17 -8.14
CA SER A 643 15.03 -6.46 -7.47
C SER A 643 16.41 -7.09 -7.31
N LEU A 644 16.63 -7.73 -6.16
CA LEU A 644 17.84 -8.46 -5.79
C LEU A 644 17.48 -9.93 -5.57
N SER A 645 18.40 -10.83 -5.94
CA SER A 645 18.44 -12.20 -5.44
C SER A 645 19.90 -12.58 -5.14
N ASN A 646 20.10 -13.83 -4.72
CA ASN A 646 21.42 -14.37 -4.41
C ASN A 646 22.47 -14.28 -5.53
N ASP A 647 22.06 -14.29 -6.80
CA ASP A 647 22.96 -14.29 -7.96
C ASP A 647 22.60 -13.27 -9.06
N ALA A 648 21.48 -12.56 -8.94
CA ALA A 648 21.02 -11.58 -9.93
C ALA A 648 20.55 -10.26 -9.30
N VAL A 649 20.77 -9.15 -10.03
CA VAL A 649 20.16 -7.84 -9.80
C VAL A 649 19.41 -7.44 -11.05
N ALA A 650 18.11 -7.15 -10.93
CA ALA A 650 17.29 -6.64 -12.03
C ALA A 650 16.96 -5.17 -11.77
N LEU A 651 17.15 -4.33 -12.80
CA LEU A 651 16.85 -2.90 -12.80
C LEU A 651 15.95 -2.59 -14.00
N ARG A 652 14.80 -1.95 -13.78
CA ARG A 652 14.04 -1.33 -14.88
C ARG A 652 14.83 -0.11 -15.40
N ASP A 653 14.74 0.16 -16.70
CA ASP A 653 15.12 1.46 -17.24
C ASP A 653 13.98 2.49 -17.05
N LYS A 654 14.34 3.78 -17.03
CA LYS A 654 13.41 4.91 -17.10
C LYS A 654 13.37 5.52 -18.50
N ALA A 655 14.47 5.46 -19.25
CA ALA A 655 14.54 6.01 -20.60
C ALA A 655 13.74 5.16 -21.60
N ASP A 656 13.87 3.83 -21.53
CA ASP A 656 12.91 2.87 -22.06
C ASP A 656 12.23 2.12 -20.92
N GLU A 657 11.05 2.57 -20.47
CA GLU A 657 10.26 1.91 -19.41
C GLU A 657 9.80 0.47 -19.79
N LYS A 658 10.10 -0.01 -21.00
CA LYS A 658 9.88 -1.40 -21.44
C LYS A 658 11.11 -2.29 -21.29
N ALA A 659 12.27 -1.72 -20.98
CA ALA A 659 13.54 -2.44 -20.86
C ALA A 659 13.87 -2.78 -19.40
N ILE A 660 14.35 -4.01 -19.17
CA ILE A 660 14.85 -4.46 -17.86
C ILE A 660 16.27 -4.98 -18.03
N TYR A 661 17.24 -4.30 -17.43
CA TYR A 661 18.63 -4.77 -17.39
C TYR A 661 18.81 -5.75 -16.22
N ILE A 662 19.48 -6.88 -16.47
CA ILE A 662 19.79 -7.87 -15.43
C ILE A 662 21.29 -8.10 -15.37
N PHE A 663 21.83 -8.07 -14.15
CA PHE A 663 23.25 -8.19 -13.82
C PHE A 663 23.49 -9.37 -12.89
N ASP A 664 24.69 -9.94 -12.96
CA ASP A 664 25.18 -10.98 -12.07
C ASP A 664 25.61 -10.34 -10.74
N ALA A 665 24.99 -10.72 -9.62
CA ALA A 665 25.16 -10.04 -8.33
C ALA A 665 26.59 -10.11 -7.78
N THR A 666 27.38 -11.11 -8.20
CA THR A 666 28.77 -11.29 -7.76
C THR A 666 29.77 -10.51 -8.63
N SER A 667 29.50 -10.33 -9.93
CA SER A 667 30.46 -9.71 -10.87
C SER A 667 30.04 -8.37 -11.45
N GLY A 668 28.79 -7.93 -11.26
CA GLY A 668 28.23 -6.69 -11.81
C GLY A 668 28.11 -6.66 -13.33
N LYS A 669 28.35 -7.79 -14.02
CA LYS A 669 28.24 -7.93 -15.48
C LYS A 669 26.82 -8.27 -15.87
N GLN A 670 26.38 -7.83 -17.06
CA GLN A 670 25.05 -8.18 -17.58
C GLN A 670 24.93 -9.69 -17.83
N LEU A 671 23.76 -10.26 -17.53
CA LEU A 671 23.46 -11.68 -17.67
C LEU A 671 22.89 -12.04 -19.06
N GLY A 672 22.92 -13.33 -19.38
CA GLY A 672 22.42 -13.87 -20.64
C GLY A 672 23.23 -13.41 -21.84
N ASP A 673 22.57 -12.77 -22.81
CA ASP A 673 23.17 -12.29 -24.07
C ASP A 673 23.71 -10.85 -23.99
N GLY A 674 23.74 -10.24 -22.81
CA GLY A 674 24.20 -8.85 -22.63
C GLY A 674 23.25 -7.80 -23.21
N LYS A 675 21.95 -8.11 -23.27
CA LYS A 675 20.88 -7.21 -23.70
C LYS A 675 19.80 -7.10 -22.61
N PRO A 676 19.12 -5.94 -22.47
CA PRO A 676 17.96 -5.85 -21.62
C PRO A 676 16.87 -6.84 -22.05
N VAL A 677 16.02 -7.25 -21.11
CA VAL A 677 14.75 -7.92 -21.42
C VAL A 677 13.82 -6.88 -22.04
N PRO A 678 13.37 -7.06 -23.29
CA PRO A 678 12.36 -6.18 -23.89
C PRO A 678 10.96 -6.65 -23.46
N HIS A 679 10.12 -5.70 -23.05
CA HIS A 679 8.69 -5.93 -22.86
C HIS A 679 7.85 -5.22 -23.94
N LYS A 680 6.57 -5.60 -24.08
CA LYS A 680 5.69 -5.03 -25.12
C LYS A 680 5.11 -3.67 -24.70
N LEU A 681 4.75 -3.57 -23.42
CA LEU A 681 4.23 -2.38 -22.77
C LEU A 681 5.25 -1.85 -21.75
N GLU A 682 4.96 -0.70 -21.15
CA GLU A 682 5.72 -0.17 -20.01
C GLU A 682 5.62 -1.15 -18.82
N VAL A 683 6.72 -1.34 -18.11
CA VAL A 683 6.84 -2.23 -16.95
C VAL A 683 6.61 -1.43 -15.67
N MET A 684 5.64 -1.84 -14.87
CA MET A 684 5.32 -1.17 -13.60
C MET A 684 6.19 -1.69 -12.44
N GLU A 685 6.35 -3.00 -12.34
CA GLU A 685 7.01 -3.67 -11.20
C GLU A 685 7.79 -4.91 -11.65
N ILE A 686 8.95 -5.16 -11.04
CA ILE A 686 9.81 -6.32 -11.31
C ILE A 686 10.22 -7.03 -10.01
N ALA A 687 10.21 -8.37 -9.99
CA ALA A 687 10.64 -9.14 -8.83
C ALA A 687 11.32 -10.48 -9.19
N LEU A 688 12.52 -10.71 -8.68
CA LEU A 688 13.29 -11.96 -8.82
C LEU A 688 12.87 -13.01 -7.77
N ASP A 689 12.84 -14.28 -8.17
CA ASP A 689 12.73 -15.38 -7.21
C ASP A 689 14.01 -15.49 -6.35
N GLN A 690 13.84 -15.88 -5.07
CA GLN A 690 14.90 -15.74 -4.06
C GLN A 690 15.80 -16.98 -3.92
N CYS A 691 15.26 -18.19 -4.15
CA CYS A 691 15.97 -19.44 -3.91
C CYS A 691 16.20 -20.27 -5.20
N GLY A 692 16.66 -21.51 -5.06
CA GLY A 692 16.94 -22.39 -6.20
C GLY A 692 18.17 -21.99 -7.04
N ASN A 693 18.33 -22.67 -8.17
CA ASN A 693 19.51 -22.65 -9.03
C ASN A 693 19.66 -21.33 -9.83
N PRO A 694 20.83 -20.67 -9.82
CA PRO A 694 21.15 -19.52 -10.69
C PRO A 694 20.86 -19.69 -12.18
N ALA A 695 20.90 -20.91 -12.72
CA ALA A 695 20.51 -21.18 -14.11
C ALA A 695 18.99 -21.08 -14.34
N ASP A 696 18.20 -21.43 -13.32
CA ASP A 696 16.73 -21.49 -13.36
C ASP A 696 16.05 -20.20 -12.85
N ARG A 697 16.82 -19.27 -12.27
CA ARG A 697 16.40 -17.93 -11.76
C ARG A 697 15.30 -17.30 -12.63
N LYS A 698 14.16 -17.00 -12.03
CA LYS A 698 12.98 -16.40 -12.67
C LYS A 698 12.83 -14.92 -12.31
N LEU A 699 12.20 -14.18 -13.22
CA LEU A 699 11.80 -12.79 -13.05
C LEU A 699 10.29 -12.69 -13.29
N ALA A 700 9.56 -12.19 -12.30
CA ALA A 700 8.19 -11.71 -12.41
C ALA A 700 8.20 -10.26 -12.90
N ILE A 701 7.24 -9.92 -13.76
CA ILE A 701 7.08 -8.60 -14.40
C ILE A 701 5.59 -8.25 -14.38
N ILE A 702 5.21 -7.11 -13.80
CA ILE A 702 3.87 -6.52 -13.96
C ILE A 702 3.95 -5.40 -15.00
N ASP A 703 3.08 -5.41 -16.00
CA ASP A 703 3.00 -4.35 -17.03
C ASP A 703 1.97 -3.25 -16.70
N LYS A 704 1.89 -2.23 -17.57
CA LYS A 704 0.91 -1.13 -17.51
C LYS A 704 -0.56 -1.56 -17.47
N ASN A 705 -0.89 -2.70 -18.08
CA ASN A 705 -2.23 -3.29 -18.04
C ASN A 705 -2.50 -4.06 -16.73
N ARG A 706 -1.50 -4.16 -15.84
CA ARG A 706 -1.47 -5.03 -14.67
C ARG A 706 -1.52 -6.52 -15.02
N ASP A 707 -1.02 -6.88 -16.20
CA ASP A 707 -0.76 -8.26 -16.55
C ASP A 707 0.56 -8.72 -15.93
N LEU A 708 0.54 -9.90 -15.29
CA LEU A 708 1.73 -10.52 -14.71
C LEU A 708 2.32 -11.53 -15.68
N TYR A 709 3.61 -11.37 -15.97
CA TYR A 709 4.42 -12.28 -16.76
C TYR A 709 5.55 -12.87 -15.92
N LEU A 710 5.95 -14.08 -16.29
CA LEU A 710 7.14 -14.76 -15.81
C LEU A 710 8.12 -14.92 -16.98
N THR A 711 9.42 -14.72 -16.73
CA THR A 711 10.49 -15.04 -17.67
C THR A 711 11.67 -15.70 -16.96
N THR A 712 12.50 -16.45 -17.68
CA THR A 712 13.83 -16.87 -17.21
C THR A 712 14.83 -15.71 -17.32
N VAL A 713 15.77 -15.64 -16.37
CA VAL A 713 16.86 -14.64 -16.37
C VAL A 713 17.98 -15.03 -17.32
N ARG A 714 18.62 -16.19 -17.10
CA ARG A 714 19.75 -16.64 -17.92
C ARG A 714 19.21 -17.29 -19.20
N THR A 715 19.58 -16.72 -20.35
CA THR A 715 19.17 -17.19 -21.70
C THR A 715 20.32 -16.97 -22.67
N PHE A 716 20.59 -17.95 -23.53
CA PHE A 716 21.71 -17.94 -24.48
C PHE A 716 21.26 -18.49 -25.84
N GLY A 717 21.37 -17.70 -26.91
CA GLY A 717 21.10 -18.11 -28.30
C GLY A 717 19.64 -18.39 -28.68
N ALA A 718 18.79 -18.79 -27.73
CA ALA A 718 17.36 -19.04 -27.91
C ALA A 718 16.50 -17.78 -27.60
N GLU A 719 15.29 -17.74 -28.15
CA GLU A 719 14.32 -16.68 -27.88
C GLU A 719 13.81 -16.74 -26.42
N ARG A 720 13.71 -15.58 -25.76
CA ARG A 720 13.37 -15.47 -24.33
C ARG A 720 11.87 -15.71 -24.13
N LYS A 721 11.50 -16.92 -23.71
CA LYS A 721 10.12 -17.37 -23.48
C LYS A 721 9.48 -16.68 -22.27
N THR A 722 8.97 -15.46 -22.46
CA THR A 722 8.14 -14.74 -21.47
C THR A 722 6.68 -15.19 -21.56
N VAL A 723 6.09 -15.61 -20.43
CA VAL A 723 4.74 -16.20 -20.38
C VAL A 723 3.85 -15.46 -19.39
N LYS A 724 2.61 -15.17 -19.76
CA LYS A 724 1.62 -14.53 -18.88
C LYS A 724 1.08 -15.54 -17.85
N LEU A 725 1.06 -15.16 -16.57
CA LEU A 725 0.49 -15.94 -15.45
C LEU A 725 -0.87 -15.39 -14.98
N GLY A 726 -1.12 -14.08 -15.10
CA GLY A 726 -2.29 -13.44 -14.51
C GLY A 726 -2.63 -12.07 -15.09
N THR A 727 -3.76 -11.52 -14.65
CA THR A 727 -4.39 -10.27 -15.09
C THR A 727 -4.78 -9.43 -13.88
N MET A 728 -4.81 -8.10 -14.03
CA MET A 728 -5.26 -7.15 -12.99
C MET A 728 -4.51 -7.26 -11.65
N ILE A 729 -3.23 -7.68 -11.68
CA ILE A 729 -2.40 -7.80 -10.47
C ILE A 729 -2.15 -6.42 -9.85
N MET A 730 -2.48 -6.29 -8.56
CA MET A 730 -2.34 -5.05 -7.80
C MET A 730 -1.03 -4.98 -7.01
N SER A 731 -0.49 -6.15 -6.63
CA SER A 731 0.74 -6.32 -5.86
C SER A 731 1.12 -7.81 -5.88
N LEU A 732 2.43 -8.12 -5.80
CA LEU A 732 2.94 -9.48 -5.64
C LEU A 732 4.04 -9.58 -4.57
N ALA A 733 4.38 -10.82 -4.17
CA ALA A 733 5.61 -11.12 -3.45
C ALA A 733 6.07 -12.56 -3.75
N TRP A 734 7.37 -12.73 -4.02
CA TRP A 734 8.01 -14.03 -3.94
C TRP A 734 8.17 -14.45 -2.49
N ASN A 735 8.13 -15.75 -2.24
CA ASN A 735 8.45 -16.33 -0.95
C ASN A 735 9.96 -16.21 -0.64
N ASP A 736 10.29 -16.06 0.65
CA ASP A 736 11.67 -15.89 1.13
C ASP A 736 12.57 -17.12 0.93
N SER A 737 11.99 -18.32 0.95
CA SER A 737 12.70 -19.59 1.09
C SER A 737 12.35 -20.63 0.01
N THR A 738 11.31 -20.38 -0.78
CA THR A 738 10.80 -21.30 -1.82
C THR A 738 10.45 -20.53 -3.10
N ASN A 739 10.34 -21.23 -4.23
CA ASN A 739 9.89 -20.61 -5.49
C ASN A 739 8.36 -20.52 -5.58
N MET A 740 7.69 -20.14 -4.49
CA MET A 740 6.25 -19.79 -4.47
C MET A 740 6.07 -18.29 -4.74
N LEU A 741 5.00 -17.93 -5.45
CA LEU A 741 4.64 -16.54 -5.76
C LEU A 741 3.21 -16.25 -5.27
N ALA A 742 3.05 -15.21 -4.45
CA ALA A 742 1.74 -14.69 -4.03
C ALA A 742 1.41 -13.40 -4.79
N ALA A 743 0.12 -13.17 -5.08
CA ALA A 743 -0.38 -11.92 -5.65
C ALA A 743 -1.81 -11.60 -5.22
N LEU A 744 -2.18 -10.32 -5.36
CA LEU A 744 -3.54 -9.81 -5.19
C LEU A 744 -4.09 -9.36 -6.55
N ALA A 745 -5.25 -9.88 -6.95
CA ALA A 745 -5.77 -9.77 -8.31
C ALA A 745 -7.30 -9.71 -8.32
N ASP A 746 -7.90 -8.61 -8.79
CA ASP A 746 -9.36 -8.45 -8.98
C ASP A 746 -10.25 -9.05 -7.86
N GLY A 747 -9.99 -8.66 -6.60
CA GLY A 747 -10.76 -9.16 -5.45
C GLY A 747 -10.42 -10.58 -4.99
N LYS A 748 -9.39 -11.23 -5.57
CA LYS A 748 -8.79 -12.49 -5.11
C LYS A 748 -7.39 -12.31 -4.52
N PHE A 749 -7.01 -13.28 -3.70
CA PHE A 749 -5.65 -13.59 -3.29
C PHE A 749 -5.25 -14.94 -3.88
N THR A 750 -4.18 -14.96 -4.66
CA THR A 750 -3.77 -16.08 -5.50
C THR A 750 -2.31 -16.42 -5.19
N VAL A 751 -2.03 -17.68 -4.89
CA VAL A 751 -0.67 -18.18 -4.63
C VAL A 751 -0.36 -19.34 -5.57
N TRP A 752 0.59 -19.15 -6.47
CA TRP A 752 1.17 -20.20 -7.29
C TRP A 752 2.22 -20.94 -6.45
N TYR A 753 1.92 -22.17 -6.04
CA TYR A 753 2.86 -23.00 -5.29
C TYR A 753 4.05 -23.47 -6.16
N TYR A 754 3.87 -23.52 -7.49
CA TYR A 754 4.98 -23.72 -8.43
C TYR A 754 4.76 -22.94 -9.74
N PRO A 755 5.08 -21.63 -9.80
CA PRO A 755 4.88 -20.79 -11.00
C PRO A 755 5.63 -21.30 -12.23
N SER A 756 6.74 -22.03 -12.03
CA SER A 756 7.49 -22.65 -13.11
C SER A 756 6.75 -23.80 -13.81
N ALA A 757 5.60 -24.28 -13.29
CA ALA A 757 4.70 -25.19 -13.99
C ALA A 757 4.33 -24.66 -15.39
N VAL A 758 4.24 -23.33 -15.58
CA VAL A 758 3.90 -22.70 -16.88
C VAL A 758 4.91 -23.00 -18.01
N TYR A 759 6.12 -23.48 -17.69
CA TYR A 759 7.13 -23.91 -18.66
C TYR A 759 7.10 -25.43 -18.94
N VAL A 760 6.32 -26.18 -18.15
CA VAL A 760 6.12 -27.63 -18.23
C VAL A 760 4.76 -27.92 -18.86
N ASP A 761 3.68 -27.50 -18.20
CA ASP A 761 2.31 -27.85 -18.58
C ASP A 761 1.37 -26.72 -18.11
N LYS A 762 0.60 -26.16 -19.05
CA LYS A 762 -0.31 -25.05 -18.78
C LYS A 762 -1.59 -25.49 -18.07
N ASP A 763 -2.07 -26.70 -18.35
CA ASP A 763 -3.28 -27.24 -17.75
C ASP A 763 -2.99 -27.62 -16.29
N LEU A 764 -1.79 -28.19 -16.07
CA LEU A 764 -1.27 -28.45 -14.72
C LEU A 764 -0.94 -27.16 -13.96
N GLN A 765 -0.46 -26.10 -14.62
CA GLN A 765 -0.19 -24.82 -13.95
C GLN A 765 -1.43 -24.29 -13.23
N LEU A 766 -2.62 -24.40 -13.82
CA LEU A 766 -3.89 -24.04 -13.17
C LEU A 766 -4.18 -24.88 -11.91
N LYS A 767 -3.79 -26.16 -11.89
CA LYS A 767 -3.89 -27.05 -10.72
C LYS A 767 -2.80 -26.82 -9.65
N THR A 768 -1.78 -25.97 -9.91
CA THR A 768 -0.73 -25.61 -8.92
C THR A 768 -1.00 -24.32 -8.14
N VAL A 769 -2.26 -23.88 -8.13
CA VAL A 769 -2.68 -22.59 -7.58
C VAL A 769 -3.61 -22.79 -6.38
N PHE A 770 -3.36 -22.01 -5.32
CA PHE A 770 -4.31 -21.76 -4.25
C PHE A 770 -4.96 -20.38 -4.47
N GLU A 771 -6.29 -20.31 -4.42
CA GLU A 771 -7.04 -19.05 -4.48
C GLU A 771 -7.97 -18.91 -3.27
N LYS A 772 -8.11 -17.67 -2.78
CA LYS A 772 -9.10 -17.23 -1.80
C LYS A 772 -9.67 -15.88 -2.23
N GLU A 773 -10.90 -15.55 -1.83
CA GLU A 773 -11.36 -14.17 -1.91
C GLU A 773 -10.50 -13.24 -1.05
N ALA A 774 -10.16 -12.07 -1.61
CA ALA A 774 -9.49 -10.96 -0.93
C ALA A 774 -10.48 -9.89 -0.44
N SER A 775 -11.78 -10.18 -0.44
CA SER A 775 -12.86 -9.32 0.05
C SER A 775 -12.60 -8.83 1.48
N GLU A 776 -12.01 -9.68 2.33
CA GLU A 776 -11.56 -9.33 3.69
C GLU A 776 -10.47 -8.24 3.75
N TYR A 777 -9.58 -8.13 2.74
CA TYR A 777 -8.53 -7.11 2.71
C TYR A 777 -9.05 -5.73 2.24
N GLY A 778 -10.25 -5.66 1.67
CA GLY A 778 -10.88 -4.42 1.24
C GLY A 778 -10.32 -3.86 -0.08
N LYS A 779 -10.36 -2.54 -0.24
CA LYS A 779 -9.91 -1.86 -1.47
C LYS A 779 -8.39 -1.66 -1.46
N ASN A 780 -7.78 -1.68 -2.65
CA ASN A 780 -6.36 -1.42 -2.91
C ASN A 780 -5.36 -2.09 -1.92
N PRO A 781 -5.49 -3.38 -1.58
CA PRO A 781 -4.55 -4.06 -0.68
C PRO A 781 -3.19 -4.29 -1.36
N GLN A 782 -2.12 -4.33 -0.57
CA GLN A 782 -0.74 -4.56 -1.01
C GLN A 782 -0.09 -5.67 -0.19
N ILE A 783 0.66 -6.57 -0.82
CA ILE A 783 1.50 -7.54 -0.11
C ILE A 783 2.78 -6.83 0.36
N LEU A 784 3.14 -7.02 1.63
CA LEU A 784 4.37 -6.50 2.23
C LEU A 784 5.50 -7.53 2.18
N GLN A 785 5.21 -8.77 2.58
CA GLN A 785 6.17 -9.89 2.54
C GLN A 785 5.46 -11.25 2.54
N PHE A 786 6.14 -12.26 2.01
CA PHE A 786 5.74 -13.67 2.02
C PHE A 786 6.88 -14.49 2.64
N VAL A 787 6.72 -14.89 3.90
CA VAL A 787 7.77 -15.52 4.72
C VAL A 787 7.27 -16.88 5.20
N GLY A 788 7.97 -17.96 4.84
CA GLY A 788 7.54 -19.33 5.15
C GLY A 788 6.15 -19.63 4.56
N ASN A 789 5.14 -19.81 5.42
CA ASN A 789 3.75 -20.04 5.03
C ASN A 789 2.80 -18.85 5.35
N HIS A 790 3.33 -17.68 5.69
CA HIS A 790 2.57 -16.47 6.02
C HIS A 790 2.78 -15.35 5.00
N VAL A 791 1.70 -14.65 4.65
CA VAL A 791 1.72 -13.46 3.79
C VAL A 791 1.13 -12.28 4.58
N MET A 792 1.91 -11.22 4.71
CA MET A 792 1.48 -9.98 5.37
C MET A 792 0.94 -8.99 4.33
N ILE A 793 -0.27 -8.52 4.54
CA ILE A 793 -1.02 -7.67 3.60
C ILE A 793 -1.40 -6.36 4.29
N ARG A 794 -1.04 -5.23 3.66
CA ARG A 794 -1.48 -3.88 4.04
C ARG A 794 -2.84 -3.61 3.39
N ARG A 795 -3.82 -3.18 4.18
CA ARG A 795 -5.12 -2.68 3.69
C ARG A 795 -5.05 -1.17 3.44
N ALA A 796 -5.94 -0.61 2.62
CA ALA A 796 -5.92 0.83 2.31
C ALA A 796 -6.30 1.77 3.49
N ASP A 797 -6.64 1.24 4.67
CA ASP A 797 -6.75 1.97 5.93
C ASP A 797 -5.42 1.99 6.74
N GLY A 798 -4.37 1.34 6.22
CA GLY A 798 -3.05 1.22 6.85
C GLY A 798 -2.89 0.03 7.80
N SER A 799 -3.96 -0.71 8.12
CA SER A 799 -3.85 -1.91 8.96
C SER A 799 -3.11 -3.04 8.23
N ILE A 800 -2.45 -3.90 9.02
CA ILE A 800 -1.78 -5.11 8.55
C ILE A 800 -2.64 -6.31 8.92
N VAL A 801 -2.87 -7.20 7.96
CA VAL A 801 -3.46 -8.52 8.18
C VAL A 801 -2.42 -9.57 7.78
N SER A 802 -2.25 -10.60 8.60
CA SER A 802 -1.49 -11.80 8.23
C SER A 802 -2.47 -12.87 7.76
N THR A 803 -2.27 -13.38 6.55
CA THR A 803 -2.98 -14.55 6.02
C THR A 803 -2.00 -15.71 5.88
N SER A 804 -2.48 -16.94 6.00
CA SER A 804 -1.63 -18.14 5.97
C SER A 804 -2.03 -19.10 4.85
N ILE A 805 -1.03 -19.81 4.34
CA ILE A 805 -1.20 -20.90 3.37
C ILE A 805 -0.81 -22.24 4.00
N SER A 806 -1.09 -23.32 3.27
CA SER A 806 -0.59 -24.66 3.58
C SER A 806 0.94 -24.65 3.75
N PRO A 807 1.50 -25.31 4.79
CA PRO A 807 2.95 -25.45 4.96
C PRO A 807 3.53 -26.57 4.08
N TYR A 808 2.70 -27.49 3.59
CA TYR A 808 3.16 -28.69 2.86
C TYR A 808 3.89 -28.40 1.53
N PRO A 809 3.49 -27.39 0.71
CA PRO A 809 4.26 -27.00 -0.47
C PRO A 809 5.71 -26.62 -0.15
N ALA A 810 5.98 -25.93 0.96
CA ALA A 810 7.35 -25.57 1.34
C ALA A 810 8.20 -26.79 1.70
N ILE A 811 7.61 -27.77 2.39
CA ILE A 811 8.25 -29.06 2.68
C ILE A 811 8.50 -29.84 1.38
N LEU A 812 7.56 -29.80 0.43
CA LEU A 812 7.69 -30.42 -0.89
C LEU A 812 8.86 -29.82 -1.70
N HIS A 813 8.95 -28.48 -1.77
CA HIS A 813 10.09 -27.77 -2.38
C HIS A 813 11.41 -28.24 -1.75
N GLY A 814 11.49 -28.35 -0.43
CA GLY A 814 12.67 -28.83 0.29
C GLY A 814 13.06 -30.28 -0.03
N TYR A 815 12.10 -31.20 -0.12
CA TYR A 815 12.37 -32.58 -0.55
C TYR A 815 12.82 -32.66 -2.01
N VAL A 816 12.18 -31.91 -2.92
CA VAL A 816 12.52 -31.87 -4.34
C VAL A 816 13.93 -31.29 -4.55
N GLN A 817 14.26 -30.18 -3.90
CA GLN A 817 15.59 -29.57 -3.96
C GLN A 817 16.69 -30.50 -3.40
N GLY A 818 16.34 -31.35 -2.42
CA GLY A 818 17.21 -32.41 -1.90
C GLY A 818 17.18 -33.74 -2.69
N ALA A 819 16.48 -33.80 -3.83
CA ALA A 819 16.23 -35.03 -4.62
C ALA A 819 15.61 -36.20 -3.84
N ARG A 820 14.89 -35.92 -2.75
CA ARG A 820 14.23 -36.91 -1.86
C ARG A 820 12.83 -37.27 -2.36
N TRP A 821 12.75 -37.78 -3.58
CA TRP A 821 11.48 -38.01 -4.28
C TRP A 821 10.54 -39.00 -3.57
N ASP A 822 11.07 -40.05 -2.93
CA ASP A 822 10.26 -40.98 -2.13
C ASP A 822 9.56 -40.28 -0.95
N ASP A 823 10.24 -39.33 -0.29
CA ASP A 823 9.66 -38.56 0.82
C ASP A 823 8.63 -37.55 0.33
N ALA A 824 8.85 -36.95 -0.86
CA ALA A 824 7.83 -36.14 -1.54
C ALA A 824 6.56 -36.96 -1.88
N VAL A 825 6.71 -38.18 -2.40
CA VAL A 825 5.59 -39.10 -2.67
C VAL A 825 4.89 -39.53 -1.37
N ARG A 826 5.64 -39.81 -0.30
CA ARG A 826 5.08 -40.12 1.04
C ARG A 826 4.28 -38.94 1.58
N LEU A 827 4.80 -37.72 1.48
CA LEU A 827 4.12 -36.49 1.90
C LEU A 827 2.79 -36.32 1.15
N CYS A 828 2.78 -36.42 -0.18
CA CYS A 828 1.55 -36.28 -0.96
C CYS A 828 0.52 -37.39 -0.68
N ARG A 829 0.97 -38.63 -0.44
CA ARG A 829 0.11 -39.75 0.02
C ARG A 829 -0.45 -39.55 1.43
N PHE A 830 0.26 -38.84 2.31
CA PHE A 830 -0.19 -38.52 3.66
C PHE A 830 -1.21 -37.37 3.67
N VAL A 831 -0.89 -36.25 2.99
CA VAL A 831 -1.72 -35.04 2.95
C VAL A 831 -2.96 -35.23 2.07
N LYS A 832 -2.85 -35.98 0.97
CA LYS A 832 -3.94 -36.27 0.00
C LYS A 832 -4.56 -35.04 -0.67
N ASP A 833 -3.76 -33.99 -0.85
CA ASP A 833 -4.14 -32.76 -1.55
C ASP A 833 -3.78 -32.84 -3.05
N GLU A 834 -4.75 -32.56 -3.93
CA GLU A 834 -4.57 -32.53 -5.39
C GLU A 834 -3.62 -31.42 -5.84
N VAL A 835 -3.59 -30.28 -5.16
CA VAL A 835 -2.70 -29.16 -5.50
C VAL A 835 -1.25 -29.54 -5.20
N LEU A 836 -0.99 -30.18 -4.07
CA LEU A 836 0.34 -30.72 -3.71
C LEU A 836 0.79 -31.83 -4.66
N TRP A 837 -0.10 -32.75 -5.07
CA TRP A 837 0.20 -33.74 -6.11
C TRP A 837 0.50 -33.10 -7.47
N SER A 838 -0.25 -32.07 -7.85
CA SER A 838 -0.04 -31.32 -9.10
C SER A 838 1.31 -30.61 -9.10
N CYS A 839 1.72 -30.06 -7.96
CA CYS A 839 3.06 -29.50 -7.78
C CYS A 839 4.14 -30.56 -7.94
N LEU A 840 3.97 -31.75 -7.33
CA LEU A 840 4.92 -32.85 -7.48
C LEU A 840 5.01 -33.37 -8.93
N ALA A 841 3.89 -33.44 -9.66
CA ALA A 841 3.87 -33.80 -11.08
C ALA A 841 4.67 -32.78 -11.92
N ALA A 842 4.46 -31.48 -11.70
CA ALA A 842 5.19 -30.42 -12.42
C ALA A 842 6.69 -30.43 -12.09
N MET A 843 7.05 -30.55 -10.81
CA MET A 843 8.43 -30.58 -10.33
C MET A 843 9.20 -31.81 -10.83
N SER A 844 8.60 -33.00 -10.78
CA SER A 844 9.23 -34.24 -11.25
C SER A 844 9.32 -34.31 -12.77
N ALA A 845 8.34 -33.77 -13.51
CA ALA A 845 8.45 -33.61 -14.97
C ALA A 845 9.60 -32.65 -15.35
N TYR A 846 9.74 -31.50 -14.67
CA TYR A 846 10.86 -30.58 -14.88
C TYR A 846 12.22 -31.24 -14.61
N ALA A 847 12.32 -31.99 -13.51
CA ALA A 847 13.53 -32.74 -13.14
C ALA A 847 13.79 -34.01 -13.99
N LYS A 848 12.82 -34.41 -14.83
CA LYS A 848 12.84 -35.62 -15.68
C LYS A 848 12.80 -36.94 -14.90
N GLU A 849 12.18 -36.93 -13.72
CA GLU A 849 12.07 -38.05 -12.80
C GLU A 849 10.82 -38.90 -13.07
N LEU A 850 10.93 -39.74 -14.11
CA LEU A 850 9.83 -40.51 -14.71
C LEU A 850 9.00 -41.34 -13.73
N ASN A 851 9.61 -41.91 -12.68
CA ASN A 851 8.89 -42.74 -11.71
C ASN A 851 7.99 -41.91 -10.79
N THR A 852 8.48 -40.76 -10.34
CA THR A 852 7.71 -39.84 -9.50
C THR A 852 6.64 -39.12 -10.30
N ALA A 853 6.96 -38.75 -11.55
CA ALA A 853 6.00 -38.16 -12.48
C ALA A 853 4.85 -39.15 -12.77
N GLU A 854 5.12 -40.42 -13.07
CA GLU A 854 4.06 -41.42 -13.27
C GLU A 854 3.10 -41.50 -12.07
N ILE A 855 3.64 -41.62 -10.85
CA ILE A 855 2.85 -41.71 -9.62
C ILE A 855 2.03 -40.44 -9.39
N ALA A 856 2.61 -39.27 -9.65
CA ALA A 856 1.94 -37.98 -9.42
C ALA A 856 0.85 -37.70 -10.47
N TYR A 857 1.11 -37.90 -11.76
CA TYR A 857 0.09 -37.76 -12.81
C TYR A 857 -1.04 -38.79 -12.66
N ALA A 858 -0.74 -40.01 -12.20
CA ALA A 858 -1.77 -40.99 -11.86
C ALA A 858 -2.63 -40.56 -10.66
N ALA A 859 -2.04 -39.92 -9.65
CA ALA A 859 -2.77 -39.41 -8.49
C ALA A 859 -3.73 -38.25 -8.82
N ILE A 860 -3.43 -37.45 -9.85
CA ILE A 860 -4.29 -36.37 -10.37
C ILE A 860 -5.13 -36.78 -11.60
N LEU A 861 -5.23 -38.09 -11.87
CA LEU A 861 -6.05 -38.71 -12.91
C LEU A 861 -5.71 -38.31 -14.37
N GLU A 862 -4.49 -37.84 -14.63
CA GLU A 862 -4.01 -37.44 -15.96
C GLU A 862 -3.55 -38.67 -16.77
N VAL A 863 -4.48 -39.58 -17.07
CA VAL A 863 -4.20 -40.92 -17.65
C VAL A 863 -3.36 -40.87 -18.93
N ASP A 864 -3.63 -39.92 -19.83
CA ASP A 864 -2.90 -39.79 -21.10
C ASP A 864 -1.42 -39.44 -20.89
N LYS A 865 -1.12 -38.62 -19.86
CA LYS A 865 0.26 -38.26 -19.48
C LYS A 865 0.97 -39.43 -18.82
N VAL A 866 0.26 -40.26 -18.05
CA VAL A 866 0.79 -41.54 -17.51
C VAL A 866 1.13 -42.51 -18.63
N GLN A 867 0.24 -42.70 -19.62
CA GLN A 867 0.53 -43.53 -20.80
C GLN A 867 1.73 -43.01 -21.59
N PHE A 868 1.83 -41.68 -21.79
CA PHE A 868 2.97 -41.07 -22.46
C PHE A 868 4.27 -41.30 -21.68
N ILE A 869 4.28 -41.11 -20.35
CA ILE A 869 5.45 -41.38 -19.50
C ILE A 869 5.89 -42.85 -19.60
N ASN A 870 4.97 -43.80 -19.66
CA ASN A 870 5.34 -45.21 -19.80
C ASN A 870 5.89 -45.53 -21.21
N ASN A 871 5.35 -44.92 -22.26
CA ASN A 871 6.00 -44.94 -23.59
C ASN A 871 7.43 -44.34 -23.57
N ILE A 872 7.71 -43.35 -22.69
CA ILE A 872 9.07 -42.83 -22.49
C ILE A 872 9.96 -43.86 -21.78
N LYS A 873 9.46 -44.61 -20.79
CA LYS A 873 10.25 -45.61 -20.06
C LYS A 873 10.75 -46.74 -20.97
N ASP A 874 9.97 -47.12 -21.98
CA ASP A 874 10.33 -48.16 -22.96
C ASP A 874 11.40 -47.73 -23.98
N ILE A 875 11.80 -46.46 -24.01
CA ILE A 875 12.82 -45.94 -24.93
C ILE A 875 14.23 -46.23 -24.35
N PRO A 876 15.09 -46.99 -25.06
CA PRO A 876 16.42 -47.34 -24.55
C PRO A 876 17.31 -46.09 -24.39
N VAL A 877 17.42 -45.28 -25.45
CA VAL A 877 18.38 -44.17 -25.54
C VAL A 877 18.00 -43.00 -24.65
N LYS A 878 18.92 -42.58 -23.78
CA LYS A 878 18.71 -41.50 -22.80
C LYS A 878 18.43 -40.15 -23.46
N GLU A 879 19.08 -39.84 -24.57
CA GLU A 879 18.86 -38.61 -25.34
C GLU A 879 17.46 -38.58 -25.96
N ALA A 880 16.95 -39.73 -26.43
CA ALA A 880 15.57 -39.84 -26.92
C ALA A 880 14.57 -39.64 -25.78
N ARG A 881 14.76 -40.29 -24.62
CA ARG A 881 13.94 -40.05 -23.42
C ARG A 881 13.94 -38.58 -22.99
N ASN A 882 15.10 -37.92 -23.05
CA ASN A 882 15.23 -36.49 -22.74
C ASN A 882 14.47 -35.58 -23.72
N ALA A 883 14.32 -35.99 -24.99
CA ALA A 883 13.56 -35.27 -26.00
C ALA A 883 12.05 -35.48 -25.86
N GLU A 884 11.59 -36.71 -25.65
CA GLU A 884 10.17 -36.96 -25.37
C GLU A 884 9.72 -36.29 -24.05
N MET A 885 10.60 -36.20 -23.04
CA MET A 885 10.32 -35.39 -21.84
C MET A 885 10.24 -33.90 -22.13
N ALA A 886 11.03 -33.36 -23.08
CA ALA A 886 10.87 -31.97 -23.51
C ALA A 886 9.56 -31.76 -24.28
N LEU A 887 9.08 -32.78 -25.01
CA LEU A 887 7.78 -32.77 -25.68
C LEU A 887 6.62 -32.83 -24.67
N LEU A 888 6.70 -33.67 -23.63
CA LEU A 888 5.74 -33.68 -22.51
C LEU A 888 5.68 -32.33 -21.81
N CYS A 889 6.83 -31.67 -21.65
CA CYS A 889 6.94 -30.29 -21.14
C CYS A 889 6.55 -29.20 -22.17
N GLY A 890 5.90 -29.54 -23.28
CA GLY A 890 5.40 -28.58 -24.27
C GLY A 890 6.48 -27.78 -25.01
N ASN A 891 7.72 -28.27 -25.08
CA ASN A 891 8.88 -27.61 -25.69
C ASN A 891 9.43 -28.42 -26.90
N PRO A 892 8.70 -28.46 -28.03
CA PRO A 892 9.06 -29.30 -29.19
C PRO A 892 10.36 -28.86 -29.89
N LEU A 893 10.73 -27.58 -29.80
CA LEU A 893 12.00 -27.08 -30.35
C LEU A 893 13.21 -27.63 -29.58
N ASP A 894 13.11 -27.73 -28.25
CA ASP A 894 14.15 -28.34 -27.42
C ASP A 894 14.21 -29.85 -27.65
N ALA A 895 13.07 -30.51 -27.85
CA ALA A 895 13.01 -31.92 -28.24
C ALA A 895 13.74 -32.16 -29.59
N GLU A 896 13.47 -31.35 -30.62
CA GLU A 896 14.19 -31.43 -31.90
C GLU A 896 15.70 -31.17 -31.71
N ALA A 897 16.07 -30.14 -30.96
CA ALA A 897 17.47 -29.77 -30.72
C ALA A 897 18.26 -30.89 -30.00
N ILE A 898 17.65 -31.54 -29.00
CA ILE A 898 18.23 -32.71 -28.31
C ILE A 898 18.45 -33.86 -29.30
N LEU A 899 17.44 -34.21 -30.10
CA LEU A 899 17.52 -35.30 -31.07
C LEU A 899 18.59 -35.04 -32.15
N LEU A 900 18.62 -33.83 -32.72
CA LEU A 900 19.62 -33.46 -33.73
C LEU A 900 21.05 -33.47 -33.15
N THR A 901 21.24 -32.96 -31.92
CA THR A 901 22.54 -32.99 -31.23
C THR A 901 23.00 -34.43 -30.90
N ALA A 902 22.05 -35.32 -30.60
CA ALA A 902 22.29 -36.74 -30.39
C ALA A 902 22.49 -37.54 -31.70
N GLY A 903 22.33 -36.92 -32.87
CA GLY A 903 22.36 -37.56 -34.19
C GLY A 903 21.15 -38.45 -34.49
N LEU A 904 20.07 -38.35 -33.71
CA LEU A 904 18.82 -39.11 -33.84
C LEU A 904 17.91 -38.48 -34.91
N ILE A 905 18.45 -38.31 -36.12
CA ILE A 905 17.81 -37.58 -37.23
C ILE A 905 16.44 -38.18 -37.59
N PHE A 906 16.33 -39.52 -37.62
CA PHE A 906 15.06 -40.20 -37.89
C PHE A 906 13.96 -39.82 -36.88
N ARG A 907 14.27 -39.80 -35.57
CA ARG A 907 13.33 -39.32 -34.56
C ARG A 907 12.99 -37.84 -34.74
N ALA A 908 13.95 -36.97 -35.09
CA ALA A 908 13.68 -35.55 -35.33
C ALA A 908 12.73 -35.32 -36.52
N ILE A 909 12.79 -36.18 -37.55
CA ILE A 909 11.84 -36.20 -38.66
C ILE A 909 10.47 -36.71 -38.19
N MET A 910 10.41 -37.84 -37.49
CA MET A 910 9.15 -38.42 -36.99
C MET A 910 8.42 -37.51 -36.00
N LEU A 911 9.15 -36.82 -35.12
CA LEU A 911 8.64 -35.79 -34.21
C LEU A 911 7.92 -34.68 -34.99
N ASN A 912 8.55 -34.16 -36.05
CA ASN A 912 7.93 -33.12 -36.88
C ASN A 912 6.75 -33.65 -37.73
N ILE A 913 6.75 -34.94 -38.12
CA ILE A 913 5.57 -35.58 -38.74
C ILE A 913 4.40 -35.66 -37.74
N GLN A 914 4.66 -36.10 -36.51
CA GLN A 914 3.66 -36.24 -35.44
C GLN A 914 3.08 -34.87 -35.02
N LEU A 915 3.91 -33.82 -35.02
CA LEU A 915 3.51 -32.44 -34.77
C LEU A 915 2.89 -31.73 -36.00
N TYR A 916 2.72 -32.43 -37.13
CA TYR A 916 2.24 -31.87 -38.40
C TYR A 916 3.08 -30.70 -38.98
N ASN A 917 4.33 -30.57 -38.53
CA ASN A 917 5.34 -29.63 -39.03
C ASN A 917 5.97 -30.13 -40.35
N TRP A 918 5.11 -30.38 -41.36
CA TRP A 918 5.47 -31.07 -42.60
C TRP A 918 6.70 -30.46 -43.32
N ASP A 919 6.74 -29.14 -43.53
CA ASP A 919 7.85 -28.47 -44.20
C ASP A 919 9.18 -28.63 -43.44
N ARG A 920 9.16 -28.71 -42.10
CA ARG A 920 10.36 -28.94 -41.28
C ARG A 920 10.81 -30.40 -41.34
N ALA A 921 9.88 -31.35 -41.28
CA ALA A 921 10.19 -32.76 -41.50
C ALA A 921 10.86 -32.99 -42.87
N LEU A 922 10.34 -32.35 -43.93
CA LEU A 922 10.92 -32.42 -45.27
C LEU A 922 12.29 -31.73 -45.36
N GLU A 923 12.46 -30.57 -44.73
CA GLU A 923 13.76 -29.89 -44.66
C GLU A 923 14.83 -30.79 -44.02
N LEU A 924 14.54 -31.38 -42.86
CA LEU A 924 15.46 -32.29 -42.16
C LEU A 924 15.79 -33.53 -43.01
N ALA A 925 14.78 -34.16 -43.60
CA ALA A 925 14.94 -35.32 -44.48
C ALA A 925 15.83 -35.02 -45.70
N VAL A 926 15.59 -33.92 -46.41
CA VAL A 926 16.40 -33.50 -47.57
C VAL A 926 17.81 -33.09 -47.15
N LYS A 927 17.96 -32.31 -46.07
CA LYS A 927 19.25 -31.82 -45.56
C LYS A 927 20.19 -32.95 -45.15
N HIS A 928 19.67 -33.99 -44.50
CA HIS A 928 20.44 -35.16 -44.09
C HIS A 928 20.43 -36.30 -45.12
N LYS A 929 19.65 -36.18 -46.20
CA LYS A 929 19.48 -37.17 -47.29
C LYS A 929 18.94 -38.52 -46.80
N THR A 930 17.98 -38.50 -45.86
CA THR A 930 17.33 -39.70 -45.30
C THR A 930 15.80 -39.54 -45.24
N HIS A 931 15.05 -40.64 -45.33
CA HIS A 931 13.60 -40.71 -45.06
C HIS A 931 12.69 -39.70 -45.78
N VAL A 932 13.11 -39.15 -46.93
CA VAL A 932 12.29 -38.23 -47.74
C VAL A 932 11.00 -38.91 -48.22
N ASP A 933 11.12 -40.18 -48.64
CA ASP A 933 9.99 -41.05 -49.01
C ASP A 933 9.02 -41.28 -47.83
N THR A 934 9.55 -41.42 -46.61
CA THR A 934 8.74 -41.52 -45.39
C THR A 934 7.93 -40.23 -45.14
N VAL A 935 8.55 -39.05 -45.25
CA VAL A 935 7.84 -37.75 -45.09
C VAL A 935 6.74 -37.59 -46.14
N LEU A 936 7.05 -37.86 -47.42
CA LEU A 936 6.08 -37.77 -48.51
C LEU A 936 4.92 -38.77 -48.33
N GLY A 937 5.21 -39.99 -47.88
CA GLY A 937 4.21 -41.02 -47.58
C GLY A 937 3.24 -40.59 -46.47
N TYR A 938 3.75 -40.18 -45.30
CA TYR A 938 2.89 -39.70 -44.21
C TYR A 938 2.10 -38.44 -44.59
N ARG A 939 2.71 -37.53 -45.36
CA ARG A 939 2.03 -36.33 -45.89
C ARG A 939 0.87 -36.69 -46.82
N LYS A 940 1.09 -37.62 -47.76
CA LYS A 940 0.06 -38.13 -48.68
C LYS A 940 -1.09 -38.78 -47.90
N LYS A 941 -0.78 -39.70 -46.97
CA LYS A 941 -1.75 -40.39 -46.10
C LYS A 941 -2.58 -39.42 -45.24
N HIS A 942 -1.97 -38.32 -44.78
CA HIS A 942 -2.65 -37.25 -44.06
C HIS A 942 -3.60 -36.45 -44.97
N LEU A 943 -3.17 -36.08 -46.18
CA LEU A 943 -4.00 -35.35 -47.14
C LEU A 943 -5.18 -36.19 -47.65
N GLU A 944 -4.96 -37.48 -47.93
CA GLU A 944 -6.00 -38.45 -48.30
C GLU A 944 -7.07 -38.58 -47.22
N LYS A 945 -6.68 -38.63 -45.93
CA LYS A 945 -7.61 -38.65 -44.78
C LYS A 945 -8.51 -37.40 -44.69
N PHE A 946 -8.13 -36.30 -45.32
CA PHE A 946 -8.91 -35.05 -45.37
C PHE A 946 -9.41 -34.70 -46.79
N GLU A 947 -9.40 -35.68 -47.72
CA GLU A 947 -9.84 -35.55 -49.13
C GLU A 947 -9.18 -34.40 -49.91
N LYS A 948 -7.98 -33.98 -49.49
CA LYS A 948 -7.24 -32.86 -50.08
C LYS A 948 -6.15 -33.35 -51.03
N LYS A 949 -5.88 -32.54 -52.06
CA LYS A 949 -4.72 -32.73 -52.96
C LYS A 949 -3.55 -31.89 -52.47
N GLU A 950 -2.32 -32.31 -52.74
CA GLU A 950 -1.14 -31.51 -52.39
C GLU A 950 -1.08 -30.23 -53.25
N THR A 951 -0.73 -29.13 -52.61
CA THR A 951 -0.64 -27.78 -53.19
C THR A 951 0.70 -27.10 -52.90
N ASN A 952 1.50 -27.62 -51.95
CA ASN A 952 2.81 -27.09 -51.64
C ASN A 952 3.82 -27.50 -52.74
N LYS A 953 4.36 -26.48 -53.44
CA LYS A 953 5.29 -26.66 -54.57
C LYS A 953 6.54 -27.48 -54.21
N ARG A 954 7.04 -27.40 -52.96
CA ARG A 954 8.18 -28.22 -52.51
C ARG A 954 7.84 -29.70 -52.50
N PHE A 955 6.66 -30.05 -51.97
CA PHE A 955 6.24 -31.45 -51.86
C PHE A 955 6.03 -32.07 -53.24
N LEU A 956 5.38 -31.34 -54.16
CA LEU A 956 5.24 -31.76 -55.56
C LEU A 956 6.61 -31.98 -56.23
N GLN A 957 7.56 -31.05 -56.06
CA GLN A 957 8.91 -31.16 -56.64
C GLN A 957 9.70 -32.38 -56.13
N TYR A 958 9.58 -32.75 -54.86
CA TYR A 958 10.24 -33.95 -54.33
C TYR A 958 9.44 -35.25 -54.55
N GLN A 959 8.16 -35.15 -54.92
CA GLN A 959 7.32 -36.29 -55.31
C GLN A 959 7.57 -36.71 -56.77
N GLU A 960 8.02 -35.81 -57.63
CA GLU A 960 8.46 -36.11 -59.01
C GLU A 960 9.73 -37.00 -59.01
N GLY A 961 9.51 -38.32 -59.04
CA GLY A 961 10.57 -39.34 -59.11
C GLY A 961 10.71 -40.23 -57.87
N ILE A 962 9.85 -40.09 -56.86
CA ILE A 962 9.84 -40.97 -55.67
C ILE A 962 8.55 -41.80 -55.64
N GLU A 963 8.69 -43.12 -55.82
CA GLU A 963 7.60 -44.08 -55.60
C GLU A 963 7.40 -44.34 -54.10
N ILE A 964 6.16 -44.16 -53.61
CA ILE A 964 5.81 -44.30 -52.19
C ILE A 964 5.35 -45.74 -51.93
N ASP A 965 6.29 -46.57 -51.48
CA ASP A 965 6.07 -47.97 -51.09
C ASP A 965 6.02 -48.09 -49.56
N TRP A 966 4.88 -48.50 -49.02
CA TRP A 966 4.66 -48.61 -47.58
C TRP A 966 5.41 -49.78 -46.93
N GLU A 967 5.58 -50.92 -47.61
CA GLU A 967 6.33 -52.05 -47.07
C GLU A 967 7.82 -51.68 -46.92
N LYS A 968 8.39 -51.01 -47.93
CA LYS A 968 9.75 -50.47 -47.87
C LYS A 968 9.91 -49.39 -46.81
N ILE A 969 8.91 -48.52 -46.60
CA ILE A 969 8.92 -47.49 -45.56
C ILE A 969 8.85 -48.12 -44.16
N GLU A 970 7.95 -49.07 -43.91
CA GLU A 970 7.82 -49.73 -42.62
C GLU A 970 9.06 -50.58 -42.29
N ALA A 971 9.66 -51.27 -43.27
CA ALA A 971 10.95 -51.94 -43.10
C ALA A 971 12.09 -50.97 -42.73
N LYS A 972 12.16 -49.79 -43.38
CA LYS A 972 13.13 -48.73 -43.00
C LYS A 972 12.92 -48.23 -41.57
N ILE A 973 11.67 -47.98 -41.18
CA ILE A 973 11.31 -47.53 -39.83
C ILE A 973 11.72 -48.58 -38.78
N SER A 974 11.42 -49.85 -39.03
CA SER A 974 11.82 -50.96 -38.15
C SER A 974 13.34 -51.06 -38.02
N MET A 975 14.08 -50.91 -39.12
CA MET A 975 15.55 -50.89 -39.09
C MET A 975 16.14 -49.74 -38.29
N GLU A 976 15.56 -48.53 -38.33
CA GLU A 976 16.05 -47.42 -37.48
C GLU A 976 15.79 -47.67 -35.99
N TYR A 977 14.61 -48.17 -35.61
CA TYR A 977 14.33 -48.51 -34.21
C TYR A 977 15.17 -49.70 -33.70
N GLN A 978 15.54 -50.65 -34.57
CA GLN A 978 16.50 -51.70 -34.23
C GLN A 978 17.90 -51.13 -34.00
N LYS A 979 18.42 -50.30 -34.91
CA LYS A 979 19.71 -49.59 -34.72
C LYS A 979 19.72 -48.72 -33.45
N GLU A 980 18.59 -48.13 -33.07
CA GLU A 980 18.46 -47.36 -31.83
C GLU A 980 18.62 -48.25 -30.59
N ARG A 981 18.03 -49.46 -30.59
CA ARG A 981 18.18 -50.46 -29.52
C ARG A 981 19.59 -51.07 -29.46
N GLU A 982 20.25 -51.22 -30.60
CA GLU A 982 21.62 -51.73 -30.73
C GLU A 982 22.70 -50.66 -30.51
N ARG A 983 22.31 -49.40 -30.27
CA ARG A 983 23.24 -48.27 -30.09
C ARG A 983 23.95 -48.38 -28.73
N PRO A 984 25.28 -48.52 -28.68
CA PRO A 984 26.00 -48.60 -27.41
C PRO A 984 25.88 -47.27 -26.64
N GLU A 985 25.68 -47.36 -25.32
CA GLU A 985 25.72 -46.18 -24.46
C GLU A 985 27.09 -45.49 -24.57
N ARG A 986 27.08 -44.17 -24.79
CA ARG A 986 28.32 -43.38 -24.73
C ARG A 986 28.77 -43.31 -23.26
N PRO A 987 30.02 -43.66 -22.92
CA PRO A 987 30.49 -43.58 -21.55
C PRO A 987 30.39 -42.14 -21.04
N VAL A 988 29.82 -41.99 -19.85
CA VAL A 988 29.58 -40.67 -19.23
C VAL A 988 30.92 -39.98 -18.97
N ALA A 989 31.11 -38.79 -19.53
CA ALA A 989 32.27 -37.95 -19.24
C ALA A 989 32.19 -37.46 -17.78
N SER A 990 32.87 -38.16 -16.86
CA SER A 990 32.81 -37.91 -15.43
C SER A 990 33.42 -36.55 -15.07
N SER A 991 32.59 -35.59 -14.65
CA SER A 991 33.01 -34.28 -14.15
C SER A 991 33.60 -34.37 -12.73
N ALA A 992 34.67 -35.15 -12.57
CA ALA A 992 35.36 -35.39 -11.31
C ALA A 992 36.71 -34.65 -11.30
N GLY A 993 36.69 -33.35 -10.95
CA GLY A 993 37.86 -32.47 -10.88
C GLY A 993 38.81 -32.74 -9.70
N GLY A 994 39.12 -34.01 -9.41
CA GLY A 994 39.98 -34.42 -8.30
C GLY A 994 41.46 -34.19 -8.59
N ARG A 995 41.99 -33.04 -8.16
CA ARG A 995 43.41 -32.68 -8.38
C ARG A 995 44.33 -33.30 -7.31
N THR A 996 44.59 -34.60 -7.41
CA THR A 996 45.52 -35.31 -6.50
C THR A 996 46.98 -35.03 -6.89
N THR A 997 47.62 -34.07 -6.22
CA THR A 997 49.06 -33.80 -6.40
C THR A 997 49.88 -34.88 -5.71
N VAL A 998 50.42 -35.84 -6.48
CA VAL A 998 51.48 -36.73 -6.01
C VAL A 998 52.75 -35.90 -5.82
N LYS A 999 53.37 -35.98 -4.65
CA LYS A 999 54.69 -35.39 -4.39
C LYS A 999 55.80 -36.35 -4.83
N THR A 1000 56.80 -35.77 -5.49
CA THR A 1000 58.21 -36.14 -5.37
C THR A 1000 58.92 -34.91 -4.84
#